data_AF-A0A2P6TQK0-F1
#
_entry.id   AF-A0A2P6TQK0-F1
#
_cell.length_a   1.000
_cell.length_b   1.000
_cell.length_c   1.000
_cell.angle_alpha   90.00
_cell.angle_beta   90.00
_cell.angle_gamma   90.00
#
_symmetry.space_group_name_H-M   'P 1'
#
loop_
_entity.id
_entity.type
_entity.pdbx_description
1 polymer ?
#
loop_
_entity_poly.entity_id
_entity_poly.type
_entity_poly.pdbx_seq_one_letter_code
_entity_poly.pdbx_strand_id
1 'polypeptide(L)'
;MVLTRHREAAERRLYEGLVRGDSPAAEQACTQLRMCPAPGGLLPLHLAAAADASAALEAVAALAASGGLDAPLPRLAGSCWPEWLQVLWAGLSDLQREALTVPGCTALAIAARLGHATTVRRLLQLGADASGVGQPLPGPAPKPYCPLSAVVLTSAGNARAMAAAPTIVKLLLAAGADPLAHSVRRRCSTLRCACGSEFLRNGSLALLVEHLERQAAHGRLAFGTGDAAADVMVAAARCCRVRLFRLAHEYALAASGRRRQYALEQDRAERRRRTIDSSEDEEEEVAPSGSGWATAAAAADGGWPSDGSDAAAASGGDAGQAGPAHAAVAATWQPSALQLFEVLRGAALGGCPAILRCILASPLPFSVAAADAQGSGLLAHCAAHAEEACCAESLGLLHAAGAGVSLRRVLYLLEKRMSAPCMAALLALHTPEVPSSDVTLKAGGVTSYTCPINRLLHAWTRGAHPSRNADPEGWPRNVMRVLEVLRAAGLRPMVYRNMSRPVMVLHPGGHLAPAPDPFDPTVLLPAATDADKRLLLVARGGSWSTAVHSIWPSAFKQAVQTLLLSAHRLARQAGSWAGGSSSGSSGFEQASRAARAARRAARLDSGAAAAGSSATLGSLPIELLLQIAERAAFPVSTWM
;
A
#
# COMPACT_ATOMS: atom_id res chain seq x y z
N MET A 1 -16.72 43.22 -43.27
CA MET A 1 -17.98 42.90 -42.56
C MET A 1 -18.66 41.60 -43.00
N VAL A 2 -18.79 41.30 -44.30
CA VAL A 2 -19.44 40.04 -44.74
C VAL A 2 -18.54 38.81 -44.49
N LEU A 3 -17.25 38.91 -44.82
CA LEU A 3 -16.26 37.86 -44.55
C LEU A 3 -16.14 37.53 -43.05
N THR A 4 -16.32 38.52 -42.17
CA THR A 4 -16.26 38.33 -40.72
C THR A 4 -17.47 37.57 -40.18
N ARG A 5 -18.68 37.78 -40.74
CA ARG A 5 -19.90 37.08 -40.32
C ARG A 5 -19.94 35.62 -40.75
N HIS A 6 -19.55 35.32 -42.00
CA HIS A 6 -19.47 33.93 -42.48
C HIS A 6 -18.44 33.13 -41.70
N ARG A 7 -17.31 33.77 -41.37
CA ARG A 7 -16.27 33.18 -40.55
C ARG A 7 -16.75 32.90 -39.12
N GLU A 8 -17.37 33.87 -38.46
CA GLU A 8 -17.91 33.68 -37.10
C GLU A 8 -18.97 32.56 -37.06
N ALA A 9 -19.82 32.47 -38.09
CA ALA A 9 -20.79 31.38 -38.21
C ALA A 9 -20.11 30.01 -38.40
N ALA A 10 -19.05 29.92 -39.21
CA ALA A 10 -18.29 28.69 -39.42
C ALA A 10 -17.49 28.29 -38.16
N GLU A 11 -16.87 29.24 -37.47
CA GLU A 11 -16.24 29.02 -36.16
C GLU A 11 -17.28 28.49 -35.17
N ARG A 12 -18.40 29.19 -34.98
CA ARG A 12 -19.48 28.74 -34.09
C ARG A 12 -19.94 27.31 -34.39
N ARG A 13 -20.13 26.96 -35.66
CA ARG A 13 -20.49 25.58 -36.07
C ARG A 13 -19.41 24.56 -35.72
N LEU A 14 -18.14 24.90 -35.92
CA LEU A 14 -17.02 24.05 -35.52
C LEU A 14 -17.06 23.79 -34.00
N TYR A 15 -17.16 24.84 -33.20
CA TYR A 15 -17.18 24.72 -31.74
C TYR A 15 -18.43 23.97 -31.24
N GLU A 16 -19.61 24.24 -31.82
CA GLU A 16 -20.84 23.49 -31.51
C GLU A 16 -20.70 22.00 -31.84
N GLY A 17 -20.13 21.67 -33.01
CA GLY A 17 -19.85 20.29 -33.40
C GLY A 17 -18.88 19.59 -32.45
N LEU A 18 -17.78 20.25 -32.09
CA LEU A 18 -16.80 19.71 -31.14
C LEU A 18 -17.40 19.48 -29.75
N VAL A 19 -18.14 20.45 -29.19
CA VAL A 19 -18.76 20.30 -27.86
C VAL A 19 -19.81 19.19 -27.85
N ARG A 20 -20.56 19.01 -28.95
CA ARG A 20 -21.55 17.92 -29.10
C ARG A 20 -20.92 16.57 -29.45
N GLY A 21 -19.63 16.51 -29.76
CA GLY A 21 -18.97 15.32 -30.29
C GLY A 21 -19.38 14.94 -31.72
N ASP A 22 -20.03 15.85 -32.45
CA ASP A 22 -20.45 15.68 -33.85
C ASP A 22 -19.26 15.92 -34.77
N SER A 23 -18.46 14.86 -34.96
CA SER A 23 -17.25 14.92 -35.77
C SER A 23 -17.50 15.32 -37.24
N PRO A 24 -18.54 14.81 -37.93
CA PRO A 24 -18.88 15.25 -39.30
C PRO A 24 -19.18 16.74 -39.40
N ALA A 25 -19.98 17.30 -38.47
CA ALA A 25 -20.28 18.73 -38.47
C ALA A 25 -19.02 19.58 -38.23
N ALA A 26 -18.15 19.13 -37.31
CA ALA A 26 -16.87 19.78 -37.05
C ALA A 26 -15.94 19.74 -38.28
N GLU A 27 -15.84 18.60 -38.97
CA GLU A 27 -15.03 18.43 -40.18
C GLU A 27 -15.52 19.32 -41.34
N GLN A 28 -16.84 19.36 -41.56
CA GLN A 28 -17.46 20.24 -42.55
C GLN A 28 -17.15 21.72 -42.24
N ALA A 29 -17.26 22.13 -40.98
CA ALA A 29 -16.92 23.48 -40.55
C ALA A 29 -15.42 23.78 -40.72
N CYS A 30 -14.52 22.83 -40.44
CA CYS A 30 -13.09 22.97 -40.71
C CYS A 30 -12.81 23.22 -42.20
N THR A 31 -13.52 22.53 -43.08
CA THR A 31 -13.37 22.70 -44.54
C THR A 31 -13.79 24.10 -44.98
N GLN A 32 -14.84 24.66 -44.37
CA GLN A 32 -15.28 26.05 -44.58
C GLN A 32 -14.26 27.07 -44.05
N LEU A 33 -13.54 26.74 -42.96
CA LEU A 33 -12.54 27.62 -42.33
C LEU A 33 -11.17 27.60 -43.01
N ARG A 34 -10.81 26.55 -43.78
CA ARG A 34 -9.54 26.49 -44.55
C ARG A 34 -9.32 27.69 -45.48
N MET A 35 -10.39 28.42 -45.80
CA MET A 35 -10.37 29.63 -46.62
C MET A 35 -9.90 30.90 -45.88
N CYS A 36 -9.68 30.86 -44.55
CA CYS A 36 -9.32 32.04 -43.74
C CYS A 36 -8.41 31.67 -42.55
N PRO A 37 -7.12 32.08 -42.51
CA PRO A 37 -6.28 31.84 -41.34
C PRO A 37 -6.80 32.61 -40.12
N ALA A 38 -6.86 31.93 -38.97
CA ALA A 38 -7.36 32.51 -37.73
C ALA A 38 -6.24 33.07 -36.85
N PRO A 39 -6.36 34.31 -36.32
CA PRO A 39 -5.48 34.75 -35.25
C PRO A 39 -5.83 33.96 -33.98
N GLY A 40 -4.90 33.09 -33.55
CA GLY A 40 -4.97 32.40 -32.26
C GLY A 40 -5.58 30.98 -32.25
N GLY A 41 -5.61 30.27 -33.40
CA GLY A 41 -6.31 28.99 -33.67
C GLY A 41 -5.99 27.74 -32.84
N LEU A 42 -5.55 27.87 -31.59
CA LEU A 42 -5.19 26.75 -30.71
C LEU A 42 -6.39 26.17 -29.95
N LEU A 43 -7.44 26.94 -29.68
CA LEU A 43 -8.60 26.43 -28.91
C LEU A 43 -9.34 25.25 -29.59
N PRO A 44 -9.54 25.20 -30.92
CA PRO A 44 -10.23 24.08 -31.56
C PRO A 44 -9.54 22.73 -31.35
N LEU A 45 -8.21 22.67 -31.39
CA LEU A 45 -7.46 21.42 -31.20
C LEU A 45 -7.60 20.89 -29.77
N HIS A 46 -7.50 21.78 -28.78
CA HIS A 46 -7.68 21.44 -27.37
C HIS A 46 -9.13 21.01 -27.07
N LEU A 47 -10.12 21.62 -27.71
CA LEU A 47 -11.51 21.19 -27.59
C LEU A 47 -11.80 19.86 -28.28
N ALA A 48 -11.24 19.63 -29.47
CA ALA A 48 -11.34 18.34 -30.13
C ALA A 48 -10.73 17.22 -29.27
N ALA A 49 -9.58 17.50 -28.64
CA ALA A 49 -8.98 16.60 -27.65
C ALA A 49 -9.88 16.38 -26.43
N ALA A 50 -10.48 17.46 -25.90
CA ALA A 50 -11.37 17.41 -24.75
C ALA A 50 -12.72 16.73 -25.03
N ALA A 51 -13.17 16.71 -26.29
CA ALA A 51 -14.43 16.10 -26.71
C ALA A 51 -14.29 14.66 -27.21
N ASP A 52 -13.07 14.11 -27.25
CA ASP A 52 -12.77 12.81 -27.89
C ASP A 52 -13.12 12.78 -29.40
N ALA A 53 -13.08 13.93 -30.07
CA ALA A 53 -13.48 14.10 -31.47
C ALA A 53 -12.36 13.66 -32.44
N SER A 54 -11.93 12.40 -32.32
CA SER A 54 -10.75 11.89 -33.01
C SER A 54 -10.81 11.97 -34.55
N ALA A 55 -12.00 11.90 -35.14
CA ALA A 55 -12.18 12.06 -36.60
C ALA A 55 -12.01 13.51 -37.06
N ALA A 56 -12.42 14.49 -36.25
CA ALA A 56 -12.23 15.91 -36.56
C ALA A 56 -10.77 16.37 -36.35
N LEU A 57 -9.94 15.62 -35.63
CA LEU A 57 -8.56 16.01 -35.31
C LEU A 57 -7.69 16.26 -36.55
N GLU A 58 -7.86 15.50 -37.63
CA GLU A 58 -7.07 15.70 -38.85
C GLU A 58 -7.37 17.04 -39.50
N ALA A 59 -8.67 17.36 -39.63
CA ALA A 59 -9.13 18.60 -40.21
C ALA A 59 -8.73 19.80 -39.34
N VAL A 60 -8.83 19.67 -38.02
CA VAL A 60 -8.43 20.69 -37.04
C VAL A 60 -6.90 20.86 -37.00
N ALA A 61 -6.13 19.78 -37.01
CA ALA A 61 -4.68 19.81 -37.04
C ALA A 61 -4.14 20.48 -38.32
N ALA A 62 -4.76 20.20 -39.47
CA ALA A 62 -4.42 20.85 -40.73
C ALA A 62 -4.63 22.38 -40.67
N LEU A 63 -5.65 22.85 -39.93
CA LEU A 63 -5.85 24.28 -39.68
C LEU A 63 -4.82 24.86 -38.70
N ALA A 64 -4.30 24.05 -37.79
CA ALA A 64 -3.34 24.44 -36.76
C ALA A 64 -1.87 24.39 -37.23
N ALA A 65 -1.59 24.04 -38.49
CA ALA A 65 -0.24 23.85 -39.03
C ALA A 65 0.70 25.07 -38.85
N SER A 66 0.17 26.28 -38.66
CA SER A 66 0.97 27.47 -38.38
C SER A 66 1.45 27.60 -36.93
N GLY A 67 0.86 26.86 -35.97
CA GLY A 67 1.18 26.94 -34.53
C GLY A 67 1.88 25.70 -33.97
N GLY A 68 1.84 24.57 -34.68
CA GLY A 68 2.34 23.27 -34.18
C GLY A 68 1.34 22.56 -33.27
N LEU A 69 1.36 21.22 -33.26
CA LEU A 69 0.45 20.38 -32.46
C LEU A 69 0.68 20.51 -30.94
N ASP A 70 1.88 20.92 -30.56
CA ASP A 70 2.32 21.03 -29.16
C ASP A 70 2.14 22.44 -28.58
N ALA A 71 1.50 23.33 -29.34
CA ALA A 71 1.29 24.67 -28.89
C ALA A 71 0.41 24.68 -27.62
N PRO A 72 0.89 25.35 -26.54
CA PRO A 72 0.18 25.38 -25.27
C PRO A 72 -1.19 26.04 -25.39
N LEU A 73 -2.15 25.57 -24.61
CA LEU A 73 -3.42 26.27 -24.44
C LEU A 73 -3.15 27.72 -23.93
N PRO A 74 -3.56 28.76 -24.68
CA PRO A 74 -3.37 30.14 -24.26
C PRO A 74 -4.19 30.44 -23.00
N ARG A 75 -3.75 31.44 -22.21
CA ARG A 75 -4.50 31.87 -21.02
C ARG A 75 -5.87 32.36 -21.44
N LEU A 76 -6.89 31.62 -21.07
CA LEU A 76 -8.28 31.99 -21.30
C LEU A 76 -8.67 33.05 -20.25
N ALA A 77 -8.54 34.33 -20.59
CA ALA A 77 -9.15 35.39 -19.81
C ALA A 77 -10.65 35.41 -20.15
N GLY A 78 -11.49 34.81 -19.30
CA GLY A 78 -12.92 34.63 -19.58
C GLY A 78 -13.69 35.91 -19.92
N SER A 79 -13.13 37.09 -19.65
CA SER A 79 -13.73 38.39 -19.99
C SER A 79 -13.66 38.78 -21.47
N CYS A 80 -12.87 38.09 -22.31
CA CYS A 80 -12.75 38.41 -23.74
C CYS A 80 -13.44 37.41 -24.68
N TRP A 81 -14.21 36.46 -24.14
CA TRP A 81 -14.91 35.48 -24.97
C TRP A 81 -16.20 36.04 -25.55
N PRO A 82 -16.47 35.80 -26.84
CA PRO A 82 -17.81 36.04 -27.41
C PRO A 82 -18.88 35.31 -26.59
N GLU A 83 -20.07 35.89 -26.48
CA GLU A 83 -21.19 35.34 -25.70
C GLU A 83 -21.50 33.88 -26.08
N TRP A 84 -21.45 33.55 -27.37
CA TRP A 84 -21.68 32.19 -27.85
C TRP A 84 -20.62 31.18 -27.35
N LEU A 85 -19.37 31.60 -27.17
CA LEU A 85 -18.31 30.72 -26.64
C LEU A 85 -18.49 30.51 -25.12
N GLN A 86 -19.03 31.49 -24.40
CA GLN A 86 -19.40 31.33 -23.00
C GLN A 86 -20.53 30.31 -22.83
N VAL A 87 -21.53 30.35 -23.71
CA VAL A 87 -22.62 29.35 -23.77
C VAL A 87 -22.07 27.95 -24.05
N LEU A 88 -21.15 27.82 -25.01
CA LEU A 88 -20.53 26.54 -25.34
C LEU A 88 -19.66 26.00 -24.21
N TRP A 89 -18.92 26.88 -23.54
CA TRP A 89 -18.16 26.52 -22.36
C TRP A 89 -19.08 26.01 -21.25
N ALA A 90 -20.25 26.63 -21.05
CA ALA A 90 -21.24 26.15 -20.08
C ALA A 90 -21.80 24.76 -20.43
N GLY A 91 -21.76 24.36 -21.71
CA GLY A 91 -22.15 23.02 -22.18
C GLY A 91 -21.11 21.92 -21.97
N LEU A 92 -19.86 22.26 -21.60
CA LEU A 92 -18.82 21.28 -21.30
C LEU A 92 -19.03 20.65 -19.92
N SER A 93 -18.71 19.37 -19.78
CA SER A 93 -18.68 18.72 -18.46
C SER A 93 -17.65 19.37 -17.54
N ASP A 94 -17.86 19.27 -16.22
CA ASP A 94 -16.94 19.82 -15.22
C ASP A 94 -15.50 19.33 -15.42
N LEU A 95 -15.32 18.06 -15.78
CA LEU A 95 -14.02 17.47 -16.04
C LEU A 95 -13.34 18.05 -17.28
N GLN A 96 -14.11 18.29 -18.36
CA GLN A 96 -13.59 18.94 -19.57
C GLN A 96 -13.17 20.38 -19.29
N ARG A 97 -14.03 21.14 -18.57
CA ARG A 97 -13.71 22.50 -18.15
C ARG A 97 -12.45 22.52 -17.29
N GLU A 98 -12.36 21.64 -16.28
CA GLU A 98 -11.18 21.56 -15.41
C GLU A 98 -9.90 21.28 -16.23
N ALA A 99 -9.95 20.33 -17.18
CA ALA A 99 -8.81 20.02 -18.04
C ALA A 99 -8.39 21.20 -18.93
N LEU A 100 -9.36 21.95 -19.48
CA LEU A 100 -9.14 23.13 -20.31
C LEU A 100 -8.78 24.39 -19.50
N THR A 101 -8.94 24.39 -18.17
CA THR A 101 -8.50 25.53 -17.34
C THR A 101 -7.04 25.43 -16.92
N VAL A 102 -6.38 24.28 -17.12
CA VAL A 102 -4.96 24.15 -16.80
C VAL A 102 -4.14 24.83 -17.90
N PRO A 103 -3.51 25.98 -17.60
CA PRO A 103 -2.77 26.71 -18.61
C PRO A 103 -1.55 25.93 -19.06
N GLY A 104 -1.19 26.07 -20.33
CA GLY A 104 -0.01 25.42 -20.89
C GLY A 104 -0.15 23.92 -21.14
N CYS A 105 -1.32 23.30 -20.91
CA CYS A 105 -1.52 21.93 -21.35
C CYS A 105 -1.57 21.87 -22.88
N THR A 106 -0.89 20.88 -23.47
CA THR A 106 -1.02 20.54 -24.90
C THR A 106 -2.33 19.77 -25.13
N ALA A 107 -2.80 19.73 -26.38
CA ALA A 107 -3.96 18.91 -26.74
C ALA A 107 -3.78 17.43 -26.34
N LEU A 108 -2.56 16.90 -26.50
CA LEU A 108 -2.21 15.53 -26.10
C LEU A 108 -2.32 15.34 -24.58
N ALA A 109 -1.88 16.31 -23.77
CA ALA A 109 -2.01 16.25 -22.32
C ALA A 109 -3.48 16.29 -21.84
N ILE A 110 -4.33 17.08 -22.52
CA ILE A 110 -5.77 17.14 -22.24
C ILE A 110 -6.43 15.80 -22.55
N ALA A 111 -6.18 15.23 -23.74
CA ALA A 111 -6.71 13.93 -24.13
C ALA A 111 -6.28 12.81 -23.16
N ALA A 112 -5.00 12.82 -22.76
CA ALA A 112 -4.44 11.86 -21.82
C ALA A 112 -5.10 11.95 -20.43
N ARG A 113 -5.31 13.18 -19.91
CA ARG A 113 -5.98 13.42 -18.62
C ARG A 113 -7.45 12.99 -18.61
N LEU A 114 -8.14 13.13 -19.74
CA LEU A 114 -9.56 12.77 -19.85
C LEU A 114 -9.78 11.28 -20.15
N GLY A 115 -8.72 10.52 -20.42
CA GLY A 115 -8.84 9.09 -20.72
C GLY A 115 -9.21 8.78 -22.16
N HIS A 116 -8.99 9.71 -23.10
CA HIS A 116 -9.39 9.61 -24.50
C HIS A 116 -8.33 8.86 -25.33
N ALA A 117 -8.21 7.54 -25.13
CA ALA A 117 -7.13 6.74 -25.72
C ALA A 117 -7.10 6.76 -27.26
N THR A 118 -8.26 6.84 -27.92
CA THR A 118 -8.42 7.00 -29.39
C THR A 118 -7.83 8.32 -29.87
N THR A 119 -8.20 9.41 -29.21
CA THR A 119 -7.69 10.77 -29.45
C THR A 119 -6.18 10.87 -29.19
N VAL A 120 -5.68 10.28 -28.09
CA VAL A 120 -4.24 10.20 -27.78
C VAL A 120 -3.50 9.50 -28.93
N ARG A 121 -3.97 8.32 -29.35
CA ARG A 121 -3.35 7.59 -30.46
C ARG A 121 -3.31 8.43 -31.74
N ARG A 122 -4.41 9.11 -32.07
CA ARG A 122 -4.50 9.94 -33.27
C ARG A 122 -3.55 11.14 -33.21
N LEU A 123 -3.49 11.85 -32.09
CA LEU A 123 -2.55 12.96 -31.90
C LEU A 123 -1.09 12.52 -32.04
N LEU A 124 -0.72 11.35 -31.49
CA LEU A 124 0.61 10.77 -31.67
C LEU A 124 0.90 10.42 -33.15
N GLN A 125 -0.08 9.86 -33.88
CA GLN A 125 0.05 9.59 -35.31
C GLN A 125 0.23 10.86 -36.15
N LEU A 126 -0.34 11.98 -35.71
CA LEU A 126 -0.17 13.29 -36.34
C LEU A 126 1.17 13.95 -35.99
N GLY A 127 1.97 13.35 -35.10
CA GLY A 127 3.30 13.84 -34.73
C GLY A 127 3.31 14.75 -33.50
N ALA A 128 2.28 14.72 -32.64
CA ALA A 128 2.34 15.41 -31.35
C ALA A 128 3.44 14.83 -30.46
N ASP A 129 4.21 15.69 -29.78
CA ASP A 129 5.30 15.29 -28.90
C ASP A 129 4.75 14.63 -27.63
N ALA A 130 5.08 13.35 -27.43
CA ALA A 130 4.69 12.58 -26.26
C ALA A 130 5.29 13.13 -24.94
N SER A 131 6.39 13.86 -25.04
CA SER A 131 7.05 14.58 -23.95
C SER A 131 6.70 16.07 -23.92
N GLY A 132 5.84 16.54 -24.84
CA GLY A 132 5.52 17.94 -25.05
C GLY A 132 4.97 18.59 -23.77
N VAL A 133 5.70 19.56 -23.25
CA VAL A 133 5.29 20.39 -22.12
C VAL A 133 5.04 21.77 -22.67
N GLY A 134 3.83 22.30 -22.50
CA GLY A 134 3.58 23.68 -22.91
C GLY A 134 4.39 24.67 -22.08
N GLN A 135 4.57 25.89 -22.61
CA GLN A 135 5.37 26.89 -21.91
C GLN A 135 4.72 27.27 -20.57
N PRO A 136 5.50 27.31 -19.46
CA PRO A 136 4.98 27.80 -18.21
C PRO A 136 4.58 29.27 -18.36
N LEU A 137 3.34 29.60 -18.02
CA LEU A 137 2.90 31.00 -18.02
C LEU A 137 3.63 31.79 -16.92
N PRO A 138 3.93 33.09 -17.14
CA PRO A 138 4.46 33.94 -16.09
C PRO A 138 3.45 34.09 -14.93
N GLY A 139 3.97 34.05 -13.70
CA GLY A 139 3.19 34.23 -12.47
C GLY A 139 2.94 32.94 -11.68
N PRO A 140 2.08 32.98 -10.65
CA PRO A 140 1.79 31.86 -9.75
C PRO A 140 0.89 30.78 -10.38
N ALA A 141 0.82 30.71 -11.70
CA ALA A 141 -0.04 29.77 -12.40
C ALA A 141 0.44 28.31 -12.19
N PRO A 142 -0.49 27.34 -12.12
CA PRO A 142 -0.12 25.94 -12.07
C PRO A 142 0.68 25.61 -13.34
N LYS A 143 1.82 25.00 -13.12
CA LYS A 143 2.73 24.61 -14.17
C LYS A 143 2.14 23.47 -15.03
N PRO A 144 2.34 23.48 -16.36
CA PRO A 144 1.72 22.53 -17.26
C PRO A 144 2.20 21.10 -17.05
N TYR A 145 1.37 20.12 -17.42
CA TYR A 145 1.72 18.70 -17.35
C TYR A 145 2.22 18.22 -18.71
N CYS A 146 3.26 17.39 -18.72
CA CYS A 146 3.48 16.51 -19.87
C CYS A 146 2.33 15.50 -19.97
N PRO A 147 2.04 14.95 -21.15
CA PRO A 147 0.98 13.96 -21.33
C PRO A 147 1.06 12.77 -20.37
N LEU A 148 2.28 12.29 -20.10
CA LEU A 148 2.50 11.17 -19.19
C LEU A 148 2.14 11.55 -17.73
N SER A 149 2.53 12.74 -17.28
CA SER A 149 2.12 13.26 -15.98
C SER A 149 0.62 13.51 -15.91
N ALA A 150 0.00 13.94 -17.02
CA ALA A 150 -1.42 14.24 -17.08
C ALA A 150 -2.27 12.97 -16.88
N VAL A 151 -1.90 11.85 -17.51
CA VAL A 151 -2.57 10.55 -17.29
C VAL A 151 -2.28 9.99 -15.89
N VAL A 152 -1.02 10.06 -15.42
CA VAL A 152 -0.61 9.56 -14.11
C VAL A 152 -1.29 10.33 -12.98
N LEU A 153 -1.47 11.64 -13.10
CA LEU A 153 -2.09 12.47 -12.07
C LEU A 153 -3.61 12.63 -12.23
N THR A 154 -4.22 11.88 -13.14
CA THR A 154 -5.68 11.92 -13.31
C THR A 154 -6.37 11.62 -11.98
N SER A 155 -7.29 12.50 -11.59
CA SER A 155 -7.96 12.42 -10.30
C SER A 155 -8.76 11.12 -10.19
N ALA A 156 -8.83 10.58 -8.96
CA ALA A 156 -9.60 9.37 -8.66
C ALA A 156 -11.11 9.48 -8.96
N GLY A 157 -11.61 10.68 -9.30
CA GLY A 157 -13.00 10.93 -9.65
C GLY A 157 -13.40 10.55 -11.08
N ASN A 158 -12.44 10.34 -12.00
CA ASN A 158 -12.75 9.96 -13.38
C ASN A 158 -12.48 8.46 -13.62
N ALA A 159 -13.50 7.62 -13.33
CA ALA A 159 -13.40 6.17 -13.50
C ALA A 159 -13.04 5.75 -14.94
N ARG A 160 -13.56 6.45 -15.95
CA ARG A 160 -13.25 6.19 -17.37
C ARG A 160 -11.75 6.42 -17.63
N ALA A 161 -11.22 7.55 -17.18
CA ALA A 161 -9.80 7.84 -17.37
C ALA A 161 -8.88 6.92 -16.56
N MET A 162 -9.29 6.51 -15.36
CA MET A 162 -8.56 5.49 -14.59
C MET A 162 -8.50 4.15 -15.33
N ALA A 163 -9.60 3.72 -15.95
CA ALA A 163 -9.65 2.49 -16.75
C ALA A 163 -8.81 2.58 -18.04
N ALA A 164 -8.77 3.76 -18.67
CA ALA A 164 -8.00 4.00 -19.90
C ALA A 164 -6.49 4.26 -19.65
N ALA A 165 -6.10 4.60 -18.42
CA ALA A 165 -4.74 5.02 -18.09
C ALA A 165 -3.65 4.00 -18.50
N PRO A 166 -3.77 2.67 -18.26
CA PRO A 166 -2.78 1.71 -18.72
C PRO A 166 -2.52 1.76 -20.23
N THR A 167 -3.59 1.89 -21.01
CA THR A 167 -3.52 1.95 -22.48
C THR A 167 -2.83 3.23 -22.93
N ILE A 168 -3.20 4.38 -22.34
CA ILE A 168 -2.62 5.68 -22.67
C ILE A 168 -1.13 5.73 -22.29
N VAL A 169 -0.76 5.24 -21.11
CA VAL A 169 0.65 5.15 -20.68
C VAL A 169 1.46 4.32 -21.67
N LYS A 170 0.95 3.15 -22.10
CA LYS A 170 1.63 2.33 -23.12
C LYS A 170 1.82 3.07 -24.45
N LEU A 171 0.80 3.81 -24.91
CA LEU A 171 0.89 4.61 -26.14
C LEU A 171 1.95 5.70 -26.03
N LEU A 172 1.96 6.46 -24.93
CA LEU A 172 2.91 7.54 -24.71
C LEU A 172 4.35 7.01 -24.60
N LEU A 173 4.57 5.92 -23.86
CA LEU A 173 5.89 5.28 -23.75
C LEU A 173 6.37 4.71 -25.08
N ALA A 174 5.47 4.15 -25.90
CA ALA A 174 5.81 3.68 -27.25
C ALA A 174 6.18 4.83 -28.19
N ALA A 175 5.62 6.01 -27.98
CA ALA A 175 5.94 7.23 -28.71
C ALA A 175 7.15 7.99 -28.13
N GLY A 176 7.91 7.41 -27.20
CA GLY A 176 9.14 7.99 -26.67
C GLY A 176 8.97 8.96 -25.51
N ALA A 177 7.82 8.99 -24.83
CA ALA A 177 7.67 9.74 -23.59
C ALA A 177 8.66 9.23 -22.53
N ASP A 178 9.46 10.13 -21.96
CA ASP A 178 10.42 9.78 -20.91
C ASP A 178 9.77 9.84 -19.50
N PRO A 179 9.72 8.72 -18.75
CA PRO A 179 9.25 8.72 -17.36
C PRO A 179 10.05 9.62 -16.41
N LEU A 180 11.33 9.87 -16.73
CA LEU A 180 12.26 10.66 -15.93
C LEU A 180 12.22 12.15 -16.27
N ALA A 181 11.53 12.52 -17.36
CA ALA A 181 11.32 13.93 -17.71
C ALA A 181 10.65 14.68 -16.55
N HIS A 182 11.12 15.90 -16.33
CA HIS A 182 10.67 16.75 -15.24
C HIS A 182 9.18 17.08 -15.38
N SER A 183 8.39 16.68 -14.40
CA SER A 183 7.01 17.16 -14.24
C SER A 183 7.05 18.55 -13.63
N VAL A 184 6.47 19.51 -14.34
CA VAL A 184 6.66 20.92 -14.04
C VAL A 184 6.02 21.28 -12.69
N ARG A 185 4.89 20.65 -12.30
CA ARG A 185 4.15 20.98 -11.07
C ARG A 185 4.93 20.82 -9.76
N ARG A 186 5.91 19.91 -9.69
CA ARG A 186 6.57 19.56 -8.41
C ARG A 186 8.11 19.55 -8.45
N ARG A 187 8.72 20.00 -9.56
CA ARG A 187 10.17 19.85 -9.79
C ARG A 187 10.63 18.39 -9.58
N CYS A 188 9.77 17.43 -9.92
CA CYS A 188 10.08 16.01 -9.81
C CYS A 188 9.64 15.28 -11.08
N SER A 189 10.21 14.12 -11.37
CA SER A 189 9.87 13.36 -12.57
C SER A 189 8.40 12.88 -12.56
N THR A 190 7.91 12.49 -13.74
CA THR A 190 6.60 11.82 -13.85
C THR A 190 6.58 10.51 -13.04
N LEU A 191 7.69 9.77 -13.06
CA LEU A 191 7.88 8.58 -12.24
C LEU A 191 7.74 8.89 -10.74
N ARG A 192 8.35 9.98 -10.27
CA ARG A 192 8.25 10.40 -8.87
C ARG A 192 6.83 10.81 -8.48
N CYS A 193 6.12 11.49 -9.38
CA CYS A 193 4.70 11.80 -9.21
C CYS A 193 3.86 10.52 -9.05
N ALA A 194 4.12 9.50 -9.88
CA ALA A 194 3.46 8.20 -9.75
C ALA A 194 3.75 7.55 -8.38
N CYS A 195 4.99 7.65 -7.90
CA CYS A 195 5.42 7.12 -6.60
C CYS A 195 4.85 7.85 -5.38
N GLY A 196 4.43 9.11 -5.50
CA GLY A 196 3.87 9.87 -4.38
C GLY A 196 2.40 9.55 -4.10
N SER A 197 1.70 8.98 -5.09
CA SER A 197 0.29 8.67 -4.97
C SER A 197 0.10 7.28 -4.35
N GLU A 198 -0.31 7.22 -3.10
CA GLU A 198 -0.86 6.00 -2.50
C GLU A 198 -2.17 5.54 -3.21
N PHE A 199 -2.70 6.39 -4.10
CA PHE A 199 -4.00 6.27 -4.75
C PHE A 199 -3.98 5.83 -6.22
N LEU A 200 -2.82 5.73 -6.88
CA LEU A 200 -2.79 5.23 -8.27
C LEU A 200 -2.93 3.71 -8.32
N ARG A 201 -4.18 3.28 -8.13
CA ARG A 201 -4.64 1.91 -8.41
C ARG A 201 -4.76 1.62 -9.91
N ASN A 202 -4.40 2.57 -10.76
CA ASN A 202 -4.52 2.43 -12.21
C ASN A 202 -3.37 1.65 -12.86
N GLY A 203 -2.44 1.07 -12.08
CA GLY A 203 -1.34 0.25 -12.59
C GLY A 203 -0.24 1.00 -13.35
N SER A 204 -0.33 2.34 -13.47
CA SER A 204 0.60 3.13 -14.28
C SER A 204 2.04 3.03 -13.79
N LEU A 205 2.27 3.03 -12.47
CA LEU A 205 3.62 2.92 -11.90
C LEU A 205 4.33 1.63 -12.35
N ALA A 206 3.62 0.50 -12.37
CA ALA A 206 4.19 -0.78 -12.81
C ALA A 206 4.63 -0.71 -14.28
N LEU A 207 3.85 -0.07 -15.16
CA LEU A 207 4.17 0.11 -16.58
C LEU A 207 5.37 1.03 -16.80
N LEU A 208 5.49 2.12 -16.03
CA LEU A 208 6.64 3.02 -16.10
C LEU A 208 7.91 2.27 -15.69
N VAL A 209 7.85 1.51 -14.59
CA VAL A 209 8.97 0.73 -14.09
C VAL A 209 9.37 -0.38 -15.06
N GLU A 210 8.41 -1.11 -15.62
CA GLU A 210 8.65 -2.13 -16.65
C GLU A 210 9.32 -1.55 -17.91
N HIS A 211 8.93 -0.34 -18.32
CA HIS A 211 9.57 0.36 -19.42
C HIS A 211 11.04 0.70 -19.12
N LEU A 212 11.34 1.18 -17.91
CA LEU A 212 12.72 1.47 -17.49
C LEU A 212 13.56 0.20 -17.37
N GLU A 213 12.99 -0.92 -16.89
CA GLU A 213 13.65 -2.23 -16.89
C GLU A 213 13.98 -2.69 -18.32
N ARG A 214 13.05 -2.51 -19.26
CA ARG A 214 13.32 -2.79 -20.68
C ARG A 214 14.41 -1.89 -21.22
N GLN A 215 14.39 -0.59 -20.95
CA GLN A 215 15.47 0.31 -21.38
C GLN A 215 16.83 -0.11 -20.80
N ALA A 216 16.88 -0.47 -19.52
CA ALA A 216 18.08 -0.95 -18.85
C ALA A 216 18.62 -2.25 -19.48
N ALA A 217 17.74 -3.22 -19.76
CA ALA A 217 18.11 -4.48 -20.41
C ALA A 217 18.70 -4.27 -21.82
N HIS A 218 18.32 -3.20 -22.51
CA HIS A 218 18.88 -2.84 -23.82
C HIS A 218 20.06 -1.86 -23.73
N GLY A 219 20.55 -1.52 -22.52
CA GLY A 219 21.62 -0.53 -22.33
C GLY A 219 21.23 0.90 -22.74
N ARG A 220 19.94 1.20 -22.85
CA ARG A 220 19.40 2.51 -23.28
C ARG A 220 19.02 3.42 -22.12
N LEU A 221 18.96 2.89 -20.89
CA LEU A 221 18.58 3.68 -19.72
C LEU A 221 19.71 4.65 -19.34
N ALA A 222 19.44 5.94 -19.49
CA ALA A 222 20.32 7.02 -19.04
C ALA A 222 19.63 7.78 -17.90
N PHE A 223 20.23 7.78 -16.71
CA PHE A 223 19.70 8.55 -15.58
C PHE A 223 19.96 10.06 -15.76
N GLY A 224 21.07 10.44 -16.39
CA GLY A 224 21.47 11.83 -16.63
C GLY A 224 21.93 12.59 -15.38
N THR A 225 21.22 12.44 -14.26
CA THR A 225 21.51 13.09 -12.98
C THR A 225 21.35 12.13 -11.80
N GLY A 226 21.97 12.44 -10.67
CA GLY A 226 21.75 11.68 -9.43
C GLY A 226 20.30 11.78 -8.93
N ASP A 227 19.61 12.90 -9.18
CA ASP A 227 18.20 13.09 -8.80
C ASP A 227 17.28 12.11 -9.54
N ALA A 228 17.49 11.93 -10.84
CA ALA A 228 16.75 10.94 -11.63
C ALA A 228 17.03 9.50 -11.17
N ALA A 229 18.27 9.18 -10.79
CA ALA A 229 18.59 7.89 -10.21
C ALA A 229 17.87 7.67 -8.86
N ALA A 230 17.81 8.68 -8.00
CA ALA A 230 17.05 8.63 -6.76
C ALA A 230 15.53 8.42 -7.02
N ASP A 231 14.96 9.10 -8.02
CA ASP A 231 13.58 8.90 -8.44
C ASP A 231 13.32 7.45 -8.91
N VAL A 232 14.26 6.85 -9.65
CA VAL A 232 14.18 5.44 -10.05
C VAL A 232 14.32 4.50 -8.86
N MET A 233 15.21 4.80 -7.91
CA MET A 233 15.34 4.01 -6.67
C MET A 233 14.02 3.97 -5.90
N VAL A 234 13.33 5.10 -5.72
CA VAL A 234 12.01 5.14 -5.07
C VAL A 234 11.03 4.22 -5.80
N ALA A 235 10.93 4.34 -7.13
CA ALA A 235 9.97 3.59 -7.92
C ALA A 235 10.25 2.09 -7.91
N ALA A 236 11.52 1.72 -8.10
CA ALA A 236 11.97 0.33 -8.07
C ALA A 236 11.75 -0.28 -6.68
N ALA A 237 12.03 0.47 -5.62
CA ALA A 237 11.78 0.04 -4.24
C ALA A 237 10.29 -0.20 -3.98
N ARG A 238 9.42 0.71 -4.42
CA ARG A 238 7.98 0.60 -4.26
C ARG A 238 7.36 -0.56 -5.05
N CYS A 239 7.95 -0.91 -6.20
CA CYS A 239 7.50 -2.02 -7.04
C CYS A 239 8.32 -3.31 -6.86
N CYS A 240 9.16 -3.40 -5.82
CA CYS A 240 9.99 -4.56 -5.51
C CYS A 240 10.90 -5.02 -6.67
N ARG A 241 11.33 -4.09 -7.54
CA ARG A 241 12.21 -4.37 -8.68
C ARG A 241 13.68 -4.31 -8.28
N VAL A 242 14.17 -5.39 -7.70
CA VAL A 242 15.54 -5.48 -7.14
C VAL A 242 16.62 -5.13 -8.17
N ARG A 243 16.49 -5.59 -9.42
CA ARG A 243 17.49 -5.33 -10.48
C ARG A 243 17.57 -3.85 -10.84
N LEU A 244 16.43 -3.21 -11.11
CA LEU A 244 16.38 -1.79 -11.42
C LEU A 244 16.86 -0.94 -10.23
N PHE A 245 16.50 -1.34 -9.00
CA PHE A 245 16.96 -0.68 -7.79
C PHE A 245 18.49 -0.69 -7.68
N ARG A 246 19.12 -1.86 -7.86
CA ARG A 246 20.60 -1.99 -7.83
C ARG A 246 21.28 -1.13 -8.88
N LEU A 247 20.77 -1.13 -10.11
CA LEU A 247 21.33 -0.30 -11.19
C LEU A 247 21.27 1.20 -10.86
N ALA A 248 20.13 1.67 -10.38
CA ALA A 248 19.96 3.07 -9.99
C ALA A 248 20.80 3.43 -8.75
N HIS A 249 20.93 2.51 -7.80
CA HIS A 249 21.74 2.66 -6.60
C HIS A 249 23.23 2.76 -6.94
N GLU A 250 23.75 1.90 -7.81
CA GLU A 250 25.13 1.97 -8.29
C GLU A 250 25.42 3.30 -8.99
N TYR A 251 24.49 3.79 -9.81
CA TYR A 251 24.61 5.10 -10.44
C TYR A 251 24.62 6.23 -9.40
N ALA A 252 23.73 6.19 -8.41
CA ALA A 252 23.68 7.17 -7.33
C ALA A 252 24.99 7.21 -6.53
N LEU A 253 25.57 6.04 -6.23
CA LEU A 253 26.88 5.92 -5.58
C LEU A 253 28.02 6.48 -6.44
N ALA A 254 27.96 6.28 -7.76
CA ALA A 254 28.93 6.86 -8.68
C ALA A 254 28.81 8.39 -8.72
N ALA A 255 27.59 8.91 -8.87
CA ALA A 255 27.30 10.33 -8.91
C ALA A 255 27.70 11.06 -7.61
N SER A 256 27.62 10.37 -6.46
CA SER A 256 28.04 10.91 -5.16
C SER A 256 29.52 10.68 -4.83
N GLY A 257 30.31 10.08 -5.73
CA GLY A 257 31.72 9.76 -5.49
C GLY A 257 31.98 8.64 -4.47
N ARG A 258 30.95 7.88 -4.06
CA ARG A 258 31.03 6.84 -3.00
C ARG A 258 31.19 5.41 -3.53
N ARG A 259 31.19 5.21 -4.86
CA ARG A 259 31.28 3.88 -5.48
C ARG A 259 32.51 3.08 -5.06
N ARG A 260 33.69 3.72 -4.99
CA ARG A 260 34.94 3.05 -4.59
C ARG A 260 34.89 2.55 -3.15
N GLN A 261 34.38 3.39 -2.24
CA GLN A 261 34.21 3.01 -0.84
C GLN A 261 33.28 1.79 -0.72
N TYR A 262 32.16 1.80 -1.45
CA TYR A 262 31.22 0.68 -1.43
C TYR A 262 31.84 -0.63 -1.91
N ALA A 263 32.60 -0.59 -3.02
CA ALA A 263 33.26 -1.78 -3.55
C ALA A 263 34.27 -2.37 -2.55
N LEU A 264 35.03 -1.53 -1.84
CA LEU A 264 35.95 -1.96 -0.79
C LEU A 264 35.22 -2.57 0.41
N GLU A 265 34.09 -2.00 0.82
CA GLU A 265 33.27 -2.53 1.92
C GLU A 265 32.64 -3.89 1.55
N GLN A 266 32.17 -4.06 0.31
CA GLN A 266 31.67 -5.35 -0.17
C GLN A 266 32.76 -6.41 -0.23
N ASP A 267 33.95 -6.10 -0.78
CA ASP A 267 35.08 -7.03 -0.82
C ASP A 267 35.50 -7.45 0.60
N ARG A 268 35.54 -6.51 1.55
CA ARG A 268 35.81 -6.83 2.97
C ARG A 268 34.75 -7.74 3.58
N ALA A 269 33.47 -7.49 3.31
CA ALA A 269 32.37 -8.31 3.81
C ALA A 269 32.40 -9.73 3.22
N GLU A 270 32.72 -9.85 1.93
CA GLU A 270 32.84 -11.15 1.25
C GLU A 270 34.04 -11.95 1.76
N ARG A 271 35.20 -11.31 1.97
CA ARG A 271 36.37 -11.95 2.59
C ARG A 271 36.05 -12.48 3.99
N ARG A 272 35.36 -11.69 4.82
CA ARG A 272 34.94 -12.13 6.17
C ARG A 272 34.04 -13.37 6.12
N ARG A 273 33.12 -13.44 5.16
CA ARG A 273 32.26 -14.63 4.98
C ARG A 273 33.08 -15.85 4.59
N ARG A 274 33.98 -15.70 3.61
CA ARG A 274 34.86 -16.81 3.20
C ARG A 274 35.74 -17.32 4.34
N THR A 275 36.21 -16.42 5.23
CA THR A 275 37.00 -16.81 6.41
C THR A 275 36.18 -17.60 7.42
N ILE A 276 34.92 -17.21 7.67
CA ILE A 276 34.02 -17.94 8.57
C ILE A 276 33.71 -19.33 8.01
N ASP A 277 33.34 -19.39 6.72
CA ASP A 277 33.04 -20.67 6.06
C ASP A 277 34.27 -21.60 6.05
N SER A 278 35.50 -21.06 5.90
CA SER A 278 36.72 -21.87 5.96
C SER A 278 37.12 -22.31 7.37
N SER A 279 36.71 -21.60 8.43
CA SER A 279 37.03 -22.00 9.81
C SER A 279 36.10 -23.10 10.35
N GLU A 280 34.88 -23.21 9.82
CA GLU A 280 33.95 -24.27 10.23
C GLU A 280 34.40 -25.66 9.73
N ASP A 281 35.18 -25.73 8.64
CA ASP A 281 35.73 -26.97 8.11
C ASP A 281 36.98 -27.47 8.87
N GLU A 282 37.66 -26.63 9.65
CA GLU A 282 38.88 -27.00 10.40
C GLU A 282 38.61 -27.37 11.88
N GLU A 283 37.44 -27.06 12.44
CA GLU A 283 37.09 -27.35 13.84
C GLU A 283 36.41 -28.71 14.07
N GLU A 284 36.06 -29.47 13.02
CA GLU A 284 35.41 -30.79 13.17
C GLU A 284 36.40 -31.97 13.38
N GLU A 285 37.73 -31.73 13.36
CA GLU A 285 38.75 -32.78 13.52
C GLU A 285 39.65 -32.65 14.77
N VAL A 286 39.15 -32.03 15.86
CA VAL A 286 39.88 -31.99 17.14
C VAL A 286 39.03 -32.56 18.27
N ALA A 287 39.42 -33.77 18.72
CA ALA A 287 38.84 -34.47 19.86
C ALA A 287 38.86 -33.63 21.15
N PRO A 288 37.88 -33.80 22.06
CA PRO A 288 37.77 -32.97 23.26
C PRO A 288 38.84 -33.37 24.28
N SER A 289 39.91 -32.58 24.37
CA SER A 289 40.80 -32.56 25.52
C SER A 289 40.55 -31.28 26.32
N GLY A 290 40.19 -31.46 27.59
CA GLY A 290 39.60 -30.41 28.41
C GLY A 290 40.59 -29.35 28.90
N SER A 291 39.99 -28.30 29.47
CA SER A 291 40.42 -27.57 30.68
C SER A 291 40.28 -26.05 30.55
N GLY A 292 39.82 -25.43 31.64
CA GLY A 292 40.26 -24.10 32.06
C GLY A 292 39.55 -22.89 31.46
N TRP A 293 38.42 -22.50 32.05
CA TRP A 293 37.90 -21.13 31.88
C TRP A 293 38.56 -20.23 32.92
N ALA A 294 39.42 -19.31 32.46
CA ALA A 294 39.89 -18.17 33.22
C ALA A 294 39.30 -16.89 32.62
N THR A 295 38.51 -16.19 33.43
CA THR A 295 37.97 -14.85 33.16
C THR A 295 39.08 -13.80 33.18
N ALA A 296 39.19 -13.00 32.12
CA ALA A 296 39.95 -11.76 32.13
C ALA A 296 39.05 -10.60 31.72
N ALA A 297 38.81 -9.70 32.67
CA ALA A 297 38.26 -8.37 32.44
C ALA A 297 39.34 -7.47 31.86
N ALA A 298 38.99 -6.65 30.88
CA ALA A 298 39.83 -5.54 30.44
C ALA A 298 38.96 -4.30 30.23
N ALA A 299 39.27 -3.28 31.02
CA ALA A 299 38.81 -1.91 30.90
C ALA A 299 39.36 -1.27 29.62
N ALA A 300 38.57 -0.38 29.02
CA ALA A 300 39.05 0.56 28.01
C ALA A 300 38.49 1.95 28.33
N ASP A 301 39.31 2.72 29.04
CA ASP A 301 39.29 4.17 29.07
C ASP A 301 39.81 4.69 27.73
N GLY A 302 39.12 5.66 27.14
CA GLY A 302 39.49 6.27 25.86
C GLY A 302 38.82 7.62 25.69
N GLY A 303 39.50 8.66 26.19
CA GLY A 303 39.08 10.06 26.09
C GLY A 303 39.03 10.57 24.64
N TRP A 304 38.08 11.46 24.39
CA TRP A 304 37.90 12.18 23.14
C TRP A 304 38.57 13.56 23.25
N PRO A 305 39.32 14.03 22.24
CA PRO A 305 39.79 15.41 22.21
C PRO A 305 38.68 16.35 21.72
N SER A 306 38.53 17.49 22.39
CA SER A 306 37.70 18.60 21.95
C SER A 306 38.43 19.40 20.89
N ASP A 307 37.85 19.51 19.69
CA ASP A 307 38.31 20.48 18.69
C ASP A 307 37.65 21.84 18.95
N GLY A 308 38.53 22.85 19.05
CA GLY A 308 38.20 24.25 19.25
C GLY A 308 37.59 24.88 18.01
N SER A 309 36.54 25.65 18.24
CA SER A 309 35.89 26.53 17.28
C SER A 309 36.52 27.92 17.35
N ASP A 310 37.19 28.35 16.28
CA ASP A 310 37.42 29.78 16.01
C ASP A 310 37.12 30.07 14.54
N ALA A 311 36.01 30.77 14.32
CA ALA A 311 35.61 31.32 13.04
C ALA A 311 35.87 32.83 13.05
N ALA A 312 36.88 33.28 12.30
CA ALA A 312 37.08 34.68 11.98
C ALA A 312 36.82 34.90 10.49
N ALA A 313 35.91 35.82 10.20
CA ALA A 313 35.58 36.30 8.87
C ALA A 313 36.68 37.22 8.32
N ALA A 314 36.96 37.11 7.02
CA ALA A 314 37.51 38.21 6.24
C ALA A 314 37.09 38.10 4.77
N SER A 315 36.39 39.14 4.33
CA SER A 315 36.10 39.49 2.94
C SER A 315 37.33 40.06 2.25
N GLY A 316 37.52 39.74 0.97
CA GLY A 316 38.45 40.45 0.09
C GLY A 316 38.33 39.91 -1.33
N GLY A 317 37.77 40.71 -2.23
CA GLY A 317 37.71 40.38 -3.64
C GLY A 317 39.05 40.66 -4.33
N ASP A 318 39.35 39.89 -5.38
CA ASP A 318 40.15 40.42 -6.47
C ASP A 318 39.80 39.73 -7.78
N ALA A 319 39.72 40.55 -8.83
CA ALA A 319 39.32 40.16 -10.17
C ALA A 319 40.56 40.08 -11.06
N GLY A 320 40.68 38.98 -11.80
CA GLY A 320 41.47 38.93 -13.03
C GLY A 320 42.70 38.04 -12.97
N GLN A 321 42.56 36.83 -13.51
CA GLN A 321 43.50 36.25 -14.47
C GLN A 321 42.93 34.95 -15.04
N ALA A 322 42.64 34.96 -16.34
CA ALA A 322 42.23 33.79 -17.10
C ALA A 322 43.45 32.87 -17.29
N GLY A 323 43.63 31.94 -16.35
CA GLY A 323 44.48 30.76 -16.47
C GLY A 323 43.77 29.61 -17.19
N PRO A 324 44.51 28.58 -17.63
CA PRO A 324 44.00 27.51 -18.48
C PRO A 324 42.84 26.78 -17.80
N ALA A 325 41.78 26.51 -18.55
CA ALA A 325 40.55 25.89 -18.08
C ALA A 325 40.83 24.61 -17.27
N HIS A 326 40.89 24.75 -15.94
CA HIS A 326 40.74 23.65 -15.02
C HIS A 326 39.41 22.98 -15.37
N ALA A 327 39.46 21.74 -15.85
CA ALA A 327 38.29 20.91 -16.02
C ALA A 327 37.48 20.99 -14.73
N ALA A 328 36.38 21.74 -14.76
CA ALA A 328 35.53 21.95 -13.61
C ALA A 328 35.10 20.56 -13.14
N VAL A 329 35.65 20.12 -12.01
CA VAL A 329 35.28 18.86 -11.39
C VAL A 329 33.77 18.96 -11.18
N ALA A 330 33.01 18.22 -12.00
CA ALA A 330 31.56 18.26 -11.93
C ALA A 330 31.18 18.05 -10.46
N ALA A 331 30.45 19.02 -9.90
CA ALA A 331 30.10 19.01 -8.49
C ALA A 331 29.49 17.65 -8.14
N THR A 332 30.08 16.96 -7.16
CA THR A 332 29.62 15.64 -6.76
C THR A 332 28.18 15.75 -6.25
N TRP A 333 27.30 14.94 -6.81
CA TRP A 333 25.89 14.98 -6.43
C TRP A 333 25.75 14.51 -4.98
N GLN A 334 25.11 15.34 -4.14
CA GLN A 334 24.83 15.00 -2.76
C GLN A 334 23.31 14.81 -2.60
N PRO A 335 22.83 13.60 -2.27
CA PRO A 335 21.42 13.39 -2.04
C PRO A 335 20.96 14.20 -0.83
N SER A 336 19.83 14.89 -0.97
CA SER A 336 19.16 15.53 0.16
C SER A 336 18.60 14.48 1.13
N ALA A 337 18.49 14.84 2.41
CA ALA A 337 17.86 13.98 3.42
C ALA A 337 16.43 13.57 3.02
N LEU A 338 15.69 14.47 2.35
CA LEU A 338 14.35 14.20 1.84
C LEU A 338 14.34 13.12 0.75
N GLN A 339 15.32 13.11 -0.17
CA GLN A 339 15.43 12.07 -1.19
C GLN A 339 15.72 10.71 -0.57
N LEU A 340 16.64 10.65 0.40
CA LEU A 340 16.97 9.41 1.11
C LEU A 340 15.78 8.89 1.93
N PHE A 341 15.06 9.78 2.63
CA PHE A 341 13.82 9.46 3.32
C PHE A 341 12.80 8.82 2.37
N GLU A 342 12.65 9.38 1.18
CA GLU A 342 11.65 8.93 0.22
C GLU A 342 12.03 7.60 -0.45
N VAL A 343 13.32 7.32 -0.63
CA VAL A 343 13.81 5.99 -1.04
C VAL A 343 13.50 4.96 0.05
N LEU A 344 13.81 5.26 1.31
CA LEU A 344 13.47 4.40 2.47
C LEU A 344 11.97 4.15 2.57
N ARG A 345 11.17 5.20 2.43
CA ARG A 345 9.71 5.11 2.43
C ARG A 345 9.20 4.27 1.26
N GLY A 346 9.77 4.42 0.06
CA GLY A 346 9.47 3.59 -1.10
C GLY A 346 9.76 2.11 -0.83
N ALA A 347 10.90 1.80 -0.22
CA ALA A 347 11.27 0.44 0.16
C ALA A 347 10.36 -0.14 1.26
N ALA A 348 10.00 0.66 2.26
CA ALA A 348 9.02 0.26 3.26
C ALA A 348 7.66 -0.05 2.61
N LEU A 349 7.17 0.81 1.72
CA LEU A 349 5.91 0.59 0.99
C LEU A 349 5.94 -0.65 0.10
N GLY A 350 7.08 -0.95 -0.54
CA GLY A 350 7.24 -2.20 -1.30
C GLY A 350 7.33 -3.43 -0.41
N GLY A 351 7.95 -3.31 0.77
CA GLY A 351 8.14 -4.43 1.70
C GLY A 351 9.04 -5.53 1.15
N CYS A 352 10.06 -5.16 0.35
CA CYS A 352 11.02 -6.09 -0.22
C CYS A 352 12.28 -6.17 0.67
N PRO A 353 12.53 -7.30 1.36
CA PRO A 353 13.68 -7.45 2.25
C PRO A 353 15.03 -7.27 1.54
N ALA A 354 15.13 -7.70 0.29
CA ALA A 354 16.35 -7.57 -0.51
C ALA A 354 16.72 -6.10 -0.76
N ILE A 355 15.73 -5.24 -1.03
CA ILE A 355 15.94 -3.81 -1.25
C ILE A 355 16.27 -3.12 0.07
N LEU A 356 15.58 -3.47 1.17
CA LEU A 356 15.88 -2.94 2.50
C LEU A 356 17.32 -3.27 2.92
N ARG A 357 17.77 -4.51 2.76
CA ARG A 357 19.18 -4.89 3.01
C ARG A 357 20.15 -4.07 2.17
N CYS A 358 19.83 -3.86 0.90
CA CYS A 358 20.66 -3.05 0.00
C CYS A 358 20.78 -1.60 0.47
N ILE A 359 19.69 -1.01 0.97
CA ILE A 359 19.67 0.34 1.54
C ILE A 359 20.46 0.40 2.85
N LEU A 360 20.23 -0.54 3.77
CA LEU A 360 20.89 -0.58 5.06
C LEU A 360 22.39 -0.85 4.97
N ALA A 361 22.84 -1.56 3.93
CA ALA A 361 24.25 -1.77 3.64
C ALA A 361 24.87 -0.65 2.78
N SER A 362 24.09 0.37 2.39
CA SER A 362 24.59 1.44 1.52
C SER A 362 25.44 2.44 2.31
N PRO A 363 26.52 2.99 1.72
CA PRO A 363 27.30 4.07 2.32
C PRO A 363 26.62 5.45 2.12
N LEU A 364 25.43 5.51 1.53
CA LEU A 364 24.61 6.72 1.52
C LEU A 364 24.07 6.94 2.94
N PRO A 365 23.91 8.19 3.41
CA PRO A 365 23.61 8.50 4.81
C PRO A 365 22.12 8.31 5.13
N PHE A 366 21.61 7.09 4.93
CA PHE A 366 20.25 6.72 5.31
C PHE A 366 20.12 6.70 6.83
N SER A 367 19.18 7.46 7.37
CA SER A 367 18.82 7.41 8.79
C SER A 367 17.41 6.87 8.94
N VAL A 368 17.29 5.59 9.28
CA VAL A 368 15.99 4.95 9.51
C VAL A 368 15.28 5.60 10.70
N ALA A 369 15.99 5.88 11.79
CA ALA A 369 15.40 6.55 12.96
C ALA A 369 14.88 7.96 12.62
N ALA A 370 15.64 8.79 11.89
CA ALA A 370 15.18 10.12 11.50
C ALA A 370 14.01 10.05 10.51
N ALA A 371 14.08 9.14 9.54
CA ALA A 371 12.99 8.88 8.61
C ALA A 371 11.71 8.44 9.32
N ASP A 372 11.83 7.55 10.29
CA ASP A 372 10.73 7.01 11.07
C ASP A 372 10.09 8.06 11.99
N ALA A 373 10.87 9.05 12.46
CA ALA A 373 10.40 10.21 13.23
C ALA A 373 9.67 11.27 12.39
N GLN A 374 10.00 11.42 11.10
CA GLN A 374 9.44 12.47 10.22
C GLN A 374 8.04 12.18 9.67
N GLY A 375 7.38 11.06 10.02
CA GLY A 375 6.10 10.68 9.38
C GLY A 375 5.21 9.70 10.15
N SER A 376 4.36 8.97 9.41
CA SER A 376 3.45 7.94 9.96
C SER A 376 4.17 6.66 10.39
N GLY A 377 5.51 6.62 10.29
CA GLY A 377 6.38 5.49 10.62
C GLY A 377 6.67 4.58 9.43
N LEU A 378 7.94 4.19 9.24
CA LEU A 378 8.35 3.26 8.19
C LEU A 378 7.76 1.87 8.43
N LEU A 379 7.70 1.40 9.69
CA LEU A 379 7.06 0.12 10.04
C LEU A 379 5.58 0.10 9.68
N ALA A 380 4.85 1.19 9.89
CA ALA A 380 3.42 1.25 9.58
C ALA A 380 3.17 1.18 8.07
N HIS A 381 3.99 1.88 7.28
CA HIS A 381 3.93 1.78 5.83
C HIS A 381 4.28 0.37 5.33
N CYS A 382 5.30 -0.26 5.93
CA CYS A 382 5.66 -1.63 5.60
C CYS A 382 4.53 -2.62 5.93
N ALA A 383 4.02 -2.61 7.16
CA ALA A 383 2.95 -3.52 7.56
C ALA A 383 1.67 -3.33 6.72
N ALA A 384 1.36 -2.10 6.31
CA ALA A 384 0.16 -1.80 5.54
C ALA A 384 0.24 -2.17 4.06
N HIS A 385 1.43 -2.28 3.48
CA HIS A 385 1.60 -2.42 2.02
C HIS A 385 2.42 -3.63 1.58
N ALA A 386 3.28 -4.18 2.43
CA ALA A 386 4.07 -5.37 2.12
C ALA A 386 3.18 -6.58 1.80
N GLU A 387 3.70 -7.47 0.96
CA GLU A 387 3.13 -8.80 0.80
C GLU A 387 3.27 -9.59 2.11
N GLU A 388 2.27 -10.42 2.43
CA GLU A 388 2.21 -11.10 3.73
C GLU A 388 3.43 -11.99 3.98
N ALA A 389 3.95 -12.64 2.93
CA ALA A 389 5.13 -13.52 3.00
C ALA A 389 6.43 -12.79 3.40
N CYS A 390 6.58 -11.51 3.02
CA CYS A 390 7.81 -10.74 3.25
C CYS A 390 7.69 -9.71 4.38
N CYS A 391 6.49 -9.54 4.94
CA CYS A 391 6.21 -8.50 5.91
C CYS A 391 7.03 -8.66 7.20
N ALA A 392 7.03 -9.86 7.80
CA ALA A 392 7.73 -10.09 9.07
C ALA A 392 9.23 -9.82 9.00
N GLU A 393 9.88 -10.31 7.93
CA GLU A 393 11.30 -10.08 7.67
C GLU A 393 11.60 -8.58 7.44
N SER A 394 10.78 -7.90 6.64
CA SER A 394 10.96 -6.46 6.37
C SER A 394 10.78 -5.59 7.61
N LEU A 395 9.80 -5.92 8.46
CA LEU A 395 9.58 -5.25 9.74
C LEU A 395 10.76 -5.47 10.68
N GLY A 396 11.27 -6.71 10.76
CA GLY A 396 12.46 -7.04 11.56
C GLY A 396 13.69 -6.24 11.13
N LEU A 397 13.95 -6.14 9.82
CA LEU A 397 15.07 -5.34 9.28
C LEU A 397 14.95 -3.85 9.64
N LEU A 398 13.76 -3.26 9.47
CA LEU A 398 13.52 -1.85 9.80
C LEU A 398 13.64 -1.60 11.30
N HIS A 399 13.14 -2.51 12.13
CA HIS A 399 13.22 -2.40 13.58
C HIS A 399 14.67 -2.51 14.08
N ALA A 400 15.43 -3.49 13.56
CA ALA A 400 16.86 -3.62 13.85
C ALA A 400 17.67 -2.39 13.42
N ALA A 401 17.21 -1.67 12.39
CA ALA A 401 17.80 -0.41 11.95
C ALA A 401 17.34 0.83 12.76
N GLY A 402 16.58 0.63 13.84
CA GLY A 402 16.17 1.70 14.76
C GLY A 402 14.77 2.28 14.51
N ALA A 403 13.94 1.67 13.65
CA ALA A 403 12.53 2.05 13.56
C ALA A 403 11.76 1.54 14.80
N GLY A 404 11.06 2.44 15.51
CA GLY A 404 10.32 2.06 16.71
C GLY A 404 8.98 1.37 16.40
N VAL A 405 8.35 0.70 17.37
CA VAL A 405 6.91 0.42 17.30
C VAL A 405 6.21 1.44 18.19
N SER A 406 5.12 2.03 17.71
CA SER A 406 4.32 2.97 18.50
C SER A 406 2.84 2.69 18.31
N LEU A 407 2.03 3.12 19.27
CA LEU A 407 0.58 2.95 19.20
C LEU A 407 0.01 3.52 17.90
N ARG A 408 0.46 4.70 17.48
CA ARG A 408 0.01 5.34 16.23
C ARG A 408 0.24 4.47 14.99
N ARG A 409 1.28 3.64 14.98
CA ARG A 409 1.63 2.72 13.88
C ARG A 409 0.71 1.51 13.86
N VAL A 410 0.41 0.93 15.02
CA VAL A 410 -0.60 -0.12 15.17
C VAL A 410 -1.97 0.38 14.70
N LEU A 411 -2.37 1.59 15.12
CA LEU A 411 -3.65 2.17 14.71
C LEU A 411 -3.67 2.55 13.22
N TYR A 412 -2.54 2.98 12.65
CA TYR A 412 -2.43 3.23 11.20
C TYR A 412 -2.69 1.96 10.40
N LEU A 413 -2.10 0.82 10.82
CA LEU A 413 -2.32 -0.47 10.16
C LEU A 413 -3.80 -0.85 10.17
N LEU A 414 -4.48 -0.73 11.33
CA LEU A 414 -5.91 -1.01 11.44
C LEU A 414 -6.78 -0.20 10.46
N GLU A 415 -6.42 1.06 10.19
CA GLU A 415 -7.20 1.92 9.29
C GLU A 415 -6.87 1.73 7.81
N LYS A 416 -5.62 1.39 7.48
CA LYS A 416 -5.19 1.30 6.07
C LYS A 416 -5.30 -0.11 5.51
N ARG A 417 -4.99 -1.13 6.30
CA ARG A 417 -5.05 -2.54 5.91
C ARG A 417 -5.13 -3.44 7.15
N MET A 418 -6.30 -3.99 7.41
CA MET A 418 -6.42 -5.05 8.40
C MET A 418 -5.82 -6.33 7.82
N SER A 419 -4.60 -6.69 8.20
CA SER A 419 -3.98 -7.99 7.88
C SER A 419 -3.45 -8.59 9.18
N ALA A 420 -3.96 -9.77 9.55
CA ALA A 420 -3.59 -10.43 10.79
C ALA A 420 -2.11 -10.85 10.84
N PRO A 421 -1.50 -11.42 9.77
CA PRO A 421 -0.07 -11.72 9.75
C PRO A 421 0.80 -10.47 9.96
N CYS A 422 0.49 -9.36 9.27
CA CYS A 422 1.23 -8.11 9.43
C CYS A 422 1.08 -7.52 10.83
N MET A 423 -0.13 -7.61 11.42
CA MET A 423 -0.37 -7.15 12.79
C MET A 423 0.41 -7.99 13.81
N ALA A 424 0.42 -9.32 13.64
CA ALA A 424 1.15 -10.23 14.52
C ALA A 424 2.65 -9.96 14.46
N ALA A 425 3.20 -9.80 13.25
CA ALA A 425 4.60 -9.46 13.06
C ALA A 425 4.97 -8.11 13.71
N LEU A 426 4.11 -7.09 13.59
CA LEU A 426 4.35 -5.79 14.21
C LEU A 426 4.34 -5.85 15.75
N LEU A 427 3.37 -6.56 16.34
CA LEU A 427 3.25 -6.70 17.80
C LEU A 427 4.32 -7.62 18.41
N ALA A 428 4.82 -8.58 17.64
CA ALA A 428 5.94 -9.44 18.03
C ALA A 428 7.24 -8.65 18.21
N LEU A 429 7.41 -7.52 17.51
CA LEU A 429 8.56 -6.63 17.71
C LEU A 429 8.44 -5.87 19.04
N HIS A 430 7.28 -5.27 19.30
CA HIS A 430 6.98 -4.59 20.55
C HIS A 430 5.48 -4.30 20.66
N THR A 431 4.88 -4.53 21.83
CA THR A 431 3.48 -4.18 22.11
C THR A 431 3.42 -2.80 22.76
N PRO A 432 2.89 -1.78 22.08
CA PRO A 432 2.88 -0.42 22.62
C PRO A 432 1.87 -0.27 23.76
N GLU A 433 2.22 0.54 24.75
CA GLU A 433 1.29 0.93 25.81
C GLU A 433 0.12 1.76 25.27
N VAL A 434 -1.07 1.54 25.85
CA VAL A 434 -2.28 2.27 25.49
C VAL A 434 -2.57 3.30 26.58
N PRO A 435 -2.51 4.61 26.29
CA PRO A 435 -2.79 5.64 27.28
C PRO A 435 -4.27 5.59 27.68
N SER A 436 -4.55 5.62 28.99
CA SER A 436 -5.91 5.56 29.54
C SER A 436 -6.63 6.91 29.55
N SER A 437 -5.88 8.02 29.55
CA SER A 437 -6.42 9.39 29.59
C SER A 437 -6.87 9.91 28.23
N ASP A 438 -6.25 9.42 27.14
CA ASP A 438 -6.54 9.86 25.78
C ASP A 438 -7.50 8.90 25.12
N VAL A 439 -8.71 9.36 24.83
CA VAL A 439 -9.76 8.49 24.25
C VAL A 439 -9.55 8.30 22.75
N THR A 440 -9.12 9.35 22.06
CA THR A 440 -9.04 9.37 20.59
C THR A 440 -7.67 9.79 20.08
N LEU A 441 -7.20 9.16 18.99
CA LEU A 441 -5.97 9.50 18.28
C LEU A 441 -6.20 9.52 16.76
N LYS A 442 -5.62 10.51 16.08
CA LYS A 442 -5.64 10.58 14.61
C LYS A 442 -4.55 9.67 14.02
N ALA A 443 -4.97 8.61 13.33
CA ALA A 443 -4.10 7.67 12.62
C ALA A 443 -4.73 7.29 11.27
N GLY A 444 -3.90 7.12 10.23
CA GLY A 444 -4.39 6.76 8.90
C GLY A 444 -5.33 7.78 8.23
N GLY A 445 -5.39 9.01 8.75
CA GLY A 445 -6.35 10.05 8.31
C GLY A 445 -7.67 10.04 9.09
N VAL A 446 -7.87 9.08 10.01
CA VAL A 446 -9.09 8.90 10.79
C VAL A 446 -8.82 9.22 12.27
N THR A 447 -9.69 10.03 12.88
CA THR A 447 -9.71 10.21 14.35
C THR A 447 -10.66 9.17 14.93
N SER A 448 -10.13 8.29 15.78
CA SER A 448 -10.86 7.15 16.36
C SER A 448 -10.21 6.77 17.69
N TYR A 449 -10.71 5.72 18.36
CA TYR A 449 -10.26 5.29 19.68
C TYR A 449 -8.75 4.99 19.74
N THR A 450 -8.12 5.27 20.88
CA THR A 450 -6.71 4.96 21.17
C THR A 450 -6.48 3.47 21.40
N CYS A 451 -7.42 2.77 22.02
CA CYS A 451 -7.34 1.33 22.24
C CYS A 451 -7.47 0.60 20.89
N PRO A 452 -6.49 -0.23 20.48
CA PRO A 452 -6.53 -0.96 19.21
C PRO A 452 -7.78 -1.83 19.02
N ILE A 453 -8.24 -2.51 20.08
CA ILE A 453 -9.46 -3.35 20.02
C ILE A 453 -10.70 -2.49 19.82
N ASN A 454 -10.88 -1.42 20.61
CA ASN A 454 -12.01 -0.50 20.43
C ASN A 454 -11.99 0.12 19.02
N ARG A 455 -10.81 0.47 18.50
CA ARG A 455 -10.63 1.03 17.16
C ARG A 455 -10.97 0.03 16.05
N LEU A 456 -10.56 -1.23 16.18
CA LEU A 456 -10.91 -2.31 15.26
C LEU A 456 -12.44 -2.45 15.17
N LEU A 457 -13.13 -2.47 16.32
CA LEU A 457 -14.58 -2.57 16.38
C LEU A 457 -15.29 -1.33 15.79
N HIS A 458 -14.72 -0.14 15.99
CA HIS A 458 -15.23 1.08 15.35
C HIS A 458 -15.04 1.06 13.82
N ALA A 459 -13.91 0.55 13.33
CA ALA A 459 -13.69 0.39 11.90
C ALA A 459 -14.64 -0.65 11.28
N TRP A 460 -14.92 -1.75 12.00
CA TRP A 460 -15.95 -2.73 11.63
C TRP A 460 -17.34 -2.09 11.48
N THR A 461 -17.80 -1.36 12.49
CA THR A 461 -19.15 -0.74 12.50
C THR A 461 -19.34 0.39 11.50
N ARG A 462 -18.28 1.13 11.17
CA ARG A 462 -18.33 2.13 10.09
C ARG A 462 -18.50 1.51 8.70
N GLY A 463 -18.47 0.18 8.59
CA GLY A 463 -18.43 -0.48 7.30
C GLY A 463 -17.22 0.00 6.50
N ALA A 464 -16.11 0.29 7.18
CA ALA A 464 -14.85 0.67 6.55
C ALA A 464 -14.25 -0.56 5.85
N HIS A 465 -14.95 -1.05 4.83
CA HIS A 465 -14.50 -2.12 3.98
C HIS A 465 -13.24 -1.62 3.27
N PRO A 466 -12.06 -2.24 3.49
CA PRO A 466 -10.87 -1.85 2.80
C PRO A 466 -11.05 -2.24 1.32
N SER A 467 -11.47 -1.26 0.53
CA SER A 467 -11.79 -1.37 -0.90
C SER A 467 -13.12 -2.04 -1.25
N ARG A 468 -13.81 -1.48 -2.26
CA ARG A 468 -14.97 -2.05 -2.97
C ARG A 468 -14.72 -3.46 -3.56
N ASN A 469 -13.49 -3.96 -3.52
CA ASN A 469 -13.07 -5.22 -4.13
C ASN A 469 -12.71 -6.31 -3.11
N ALA A 470 -12.79 -6.03 -1.80
CA ALA A 470 -12.52 -7.06 -0.80
C ALA A 470 -13.63 -8.12 -0.85
N ASP A 471 -13.22 -9.38 -0.78
CA ASP A 471 -14.12 -10.53 -0.62
C ASP A 471 -15.03 -10.29 0.60
N PRO A 472 -16.36 -10.11 0.41
CA PRO A 472 -17.28 -9.84 1.48
C PRO A 472 -17.35 -11.01 2.49
N GLU A 473 -17.05 -12.24 2.07
CA GLU A 473 -17.05 -13.43 2.93
C GLU A 473 -15.76 -13.53 3.76
N GLY A 474 -14.61 -13.21 3.18
CA GLY A 474 -13.32 -13.24 3.86
C GLY A 474 -13.11 -12.10 4.88
N TRP A 475 -13.83 -10.99 4.73
CA TRP A 475 -13.64 -9.82 5.59
C TRP A 475 -13.94 -10.06 7.09
N PRO A 476 -15.12 -10.59 7.48
CA PRO A 476 -15.41 -10.90 8.88
C PRO A 476 -14.38 -11.84 9.52
N ARG A 477 -13.93 -12.84 8.77
CA ARG A 477 -12.91 -13.81 9.21
C ARG A 477 -11.59 -13.10 9.52
N ASN A 478 -11.15 -12.21 8.63
CA ASN A 478 -9.90 -11.48 8.80
C ASN A 478 -9.96 -10.48 9.97
N VAL A 479 -11.08 -9.78 10.16
CA VAL A 479 -11.31 -8.91 11.33
C VAL A 479 -11.22 -9.72 12.63
N MET A 480 -11.82 -10.91 12.66
CA MET A 480 -11.71 -11.82 13.80
C MET A 480 -10.26 -12.24 14.05
N ARG A 481 -9.49 -12.59 13.01
CA ARG A 481 -8.05 -12.91 13.16
C ARG A 481 -7.25 -11.76 13.74
N VAL A 482 -7.49 -10.54 13.27
CA VAL A 482 -6.81 -9.35 13.82
C VAL A 482 -7.19 -9.15 15.29
N LEU A 483 -8.46 -9.34 15.65
CA LEU A 483 -8.91 -9.25 17.04
C LEU A 483 -8.21 -10.28 17.95
N GLU A 484 -8.10 -11.52 17.49
CA GLU A 484 -7.40 -12.60 18.20
C GLU A 484 -5.91 -12.31 18.37
N VAL A 485 -5.25 -11.76 17.33
CA VAL A 485 -3.86 -11.32 17.40
C VAL A 485 -3.67 -10.20 18.44
N LEU A 486 -4.54 -9.18 18.44
CA LEU A 486 -4.49 -8.10 19.44
C LEU A 486 -4.67 -8.66 20.86
N ARG A 487 -5.61 -9.58 21.03
CA ARG A 487 -5.88 -10.27 22.31
C ARG A 487 -4.69 -11.11 22.78
N ALA A 488 -4.06 -11.85 21.88
CA ALA A 488 -2.87 -12.65 22.14
C ALA A 488 -1.68 -11.80 22.55
N ALA A 489 -1.55 -10.59 22.00
CA ALA A 489 -0.57 -9.58 22.43
C ALA A 489 -0.92 -8.92 23.79
N GLY A 490 -1.91 -9.43 24.53
CA GLY A 490 -2.28 -8.90 25.85
C GLY A 490 -3.17 -7.65 25.83
N LEU A 491 -3.51 -7.11 24.65
CA LEU A 491 -4.38 -5.94 24.56
C LEU A 491 -5.81 -6.31 24.97
N ARG A 492 -6.49 -5.37 25.62
CA ARG A 492 -7.87 -5.51 26.12
C ARG A 492 -8.70 -4.30 25.69
N PRO A 493 -10.02 -4.46 25.49
CA PRO A 493 -10.93 -3.33 25.37
C PRO A 493 -10.75 -2.42 26.58
N MET A 494 -10.70 -1.11 26.33
CA MET A 494 -10.53 -0.12 27.39
C MET A 494 -11.87 0.54 27.70
N VAL A 495 -12.15 0.67 29.00
CA VAL A 495 -13.20 1.57 29.52
C VAL A 495 -12.50 2.87 29.91
N TYR A 496 -12.82 3.95 29.22
CA TYR A 496 -12.22 5.25 29.46
C TYR A 496 -12.89 5.90 30.67
N ARG A 497 -12.08 6.47 31.57
CA ARG A 497 -12.54 7.16 32.78
C ARG A 497 -11.84 8.49 32.89
N ASN A 498 -12.48 9.48 33.52
CA ASN A 498 -11.90 10.81 33.75
C ASN A 498 -11.43 11.46 32.44
N MET A 499 -12.27 11.42 31.40
CA MET A 499 -11.90 11.91 30.08
C MET A 499 -11.65 13.42 30.13
N SER A 500 -10.46 13.85 29.73
CA SER A 500 -10.05 15.26 29.79
C SER A 500 -10.86 16.19 28.90
N ARG A 501 -11.56 15.65 27.91
CA ARG A 501 -12.41 16.38 26.96
C ARG A 501 -13.68 15.57 26.66
N PRO A 502 -14.84 16.23 26.47
CA PRO A 502 -16.03 15.55 25.99
C PRO A 502 -15.75 14.96 24.62
N VAL A 503 -15.80 13.63 24.52
CA VAL A 503 -15.61 12.92 23.26
C VAL A 503 -16.95 12.85 22.57
N MET A 504 -17.03 13.48 21.39
CA MET A 504 -18.20 13.33 20.53
C MET A 504 -18.11 11.99 19.81
N VAL A 505 -19.04 11.09 20.09
CA VAL A 505 -19.11 9.78 19.44
C VAL A 505 -20.19 9.83 18.38
N LEU A 506 -19.87 9.31 17.20
CA LEU A 506 -20.86 9.12 16.15
C LEU A 506 -21.70 7.89 16.48
N HIS A 507 -22.96 8.09 16.83
CA HIS A 507 -23.88 7.01 17.13
C HIS A 507 -24.42 6.33 15.86
N PRO A 508 -24.90 5.07 15.97
CA PRO A 508 -25.73 4.45 14.94
C PRO A 508 -26.92 5.38 14.66
N GLY A 509 -26.95 6.02 13.48
CA GLY A 509 -27.91 7.08 13.14
C GLY A 509 -27.27 8.44 12.83
N GLY A 510 -25.94 8.57 12.91
CA GLY A 510 -25.20 9.73 12.41
C GLY A 510 -25.20 10.96 13.33
N HIS A 511 -25.86 10.90 14.48
CA HIS A 511 -25.81 11.97 15.47
C HIS A 511 -24.54 11.86 16.32
N LEU A 512 -23.95 13.03 16.61
CA LEU A 512 -22.82 13.16 17.53
C LEU A 512 -23.37 13.44 18.92
N ALA A 513 -23.03 12.61 19.91
CA ALA A 513 -23.39 12.87 21.31
C ALA A 513 -22.14 12.78 22.21
N PRO A 514 -22.11 13.49 23.35
CA PRO A 514 -21.03 13.37 24.31
C PRO A 514 -21.01 11.97 24.95
N ALA A 515 -19.84 11.35 24.98
CA ALA A 515 -19.64 10.07 25.66
C ALA A 515 -19.87 10.20 27.17
N PRO A 516 -20.60 9.25 27.81
CA PRO A 516 -20.74 9.21 29.27
C PRO A 516 -19.40 8.87 29.95
N ASP A 517 -19.19 9.27 31.20
CA ASP A 517 -18.04 8.86 32.01
C ASP A 517 -18.53 7.96 33.16
N PRO A 518 -18.13 6.68 33.26
CA PRO A 518 -17.18 5.96 32.41
C PRO A 518 -17.71 5.65 31.01
N PHE A 519 -16.81 5.69 30.02
CA PHE A 519 -17.13 5.40 28.63
C PHE A 519 -16.62 4.01 28.21
N ASP A 520 -17.54 3.08 27.94
CA ASP A 520 -17.24 1.78 27.32
C ASP A 520 -17.70 1.78 25.86
N PRO A 521 -16.79 1.90 24.87
CA PRO A 521 -17.15 1.85 23.46
C PRO A 521 -17.86 0.56 23.05
N THR A 522 -17.65 -0.54 23.78
CA THR A 522 -18.27 -1.82 23.44
C THR A 522 -19.77 -1.86 23.69
N VAL A 523 -20.31 -0.93 24.50
CA VAL A 523 -21.75 -0.79 24.75
C VAL A 523 -22.45 -0.06 23.60
N LEU A 524 -21.74 0.80 22.86
CA LEU A 524 -22.31 1.56 21.74
C LEU A 524 -22.34 0.78 20.42
N LEU A 525 -21.65 -0.36 20.35
CA LEU A 525 -21.58 -1.15 19.13
C LEU A 525 -22.85 -2.02 19.03
N PRO A 526 -23.68 -1.83 18.00
CA PRO A 526 -24.88 -2.63 17.84
C PRO A 526 -24.50 -4.09 17.60
N ALA A 527 -25.04 -4.99 18.42
CA ALA A 527 -24.89 -6.44 18.25
C ALA A 527 -25.98 -6.99 17.31
N ALA A 528 -26.13 -6.36 16.13
CA ALA A 528 -27.25 -6.60 15.22
C ALA A 528 -27.17 -7.97 14.53
N THR A 529 -25.96 -8.41 14.21
CA THR A 529 -25.68 -9.69 13.55
C THR A 529 -24.96 -10.65 14.50
N ASP A 530 -24.98 -11.95 14.17
CA ASP A 530 -24.19 -12.92 14.92
C ASP A 530 -22.68 -12.70 14.78
N ALA A 531 -22.23 -12.08 13.68
CA ALA A 531 -20.84 -11.67 13.53
C ALA A 531 -20.47 -10.58 14.56
N ASP A 532 -21.35 -9.59 14.76
CA ASP A 532 -21.17 -8.53 15.77
C ASP A 532 -21.10 -9.13 17.18
N LYS A 533 -22.05 -10.01 17.51
CA LYS A 533 -22.09 -10.70 18.81
C LYS A 533 -20.83 -11.51 19.07
N ARG A 534 -20.32 -12.23 18.06
CA ARG A 534 -19.06 -12.99 18.14
C ARG A 534 -17.87 -12.06 18.38
N LEU A 535 -17.74 -10.98 17.60
CA LEU A 535 -16.65 -10.02 17.76
C LEU A 535 -16.65 -9.39 19.15
N LEU A 536 -17.82 -9.00 19.66
CA LEU A 536 -17.97 -8.44 21.01
C LEU A 536 -17.62 -9.46 22.11
N LEU A 537 -18.06 -10.72 21.96
CA LEU A 537 -17.72 -11.80 22.89
C LEU A 537 -16.20 -11.99 22.96
N VAL A 538 -15.53 -12.14 21.81
CA VAL A 538 -14.08 -12.36 21.74
C VAL A 538 -13.30 -11.14 22.23
N ALA A 539 -13.74 -9.93 21.89
CA ALA A 539 -13.10 -8.69 22.33
C ALA A 539 -13.08 -8.60 23.87
N ARG A 540 -14.21 -8.90 24.50
CA ARG A 540 -14.36 -8.94 25.97
C ARG A 540 -13.63 -10.12 26.62
N GLY A 541 -13.06 -11.04 25.84
CA GLY A 541 -12.38 -12.22 26.35
C GLY A 541 -13.33 -13.29 26.87
N GLY A 542 -14.58 -13.30 26.40
CA GLY A 542 -15.51 -14.38 26.69
C GLY A 542 -15.04 -15.69 26.05
N SER A 543 -15.31 -16.82 26.71
CA SER A 543 -15.08 -18.16 26.17
C SER A 543 -16.36 -18.73 25.58
N TRP A 544 -16.24 -19.89 24.91
CA TRP A 544 -17.43 -20.64 24.51
C TRP A 544 -18.15 -21.19 25.74
N SER A 545 -19.47 -21.11 25.73
CA SER A 545 -20.35 -21.80 26.67
C SER A 545 -21.64 -22.21 25.95
N THR A 546 -22.43 -23.07 26.58
CA THR A 546 -23.73 -23.48 26.06
C THR A 546 -24.67 -22.29 25.86
N ALA A 547 -24.62 -21.29 26.75
CA ALA A 547 -25.44 -20.08 26.67
C ALA A 547 -25.15 -19.21 25.44
N VAL A 548 -23.89 -19.18 24.98
CA VAL A 548 -23.50 -18.42 23.79
C VAL A 548 -23.38 -19.30 22.54
N HIS A 549 -23.62 -20.61 22.61
CA HIS A 549 -23.42 -21.53 21.49
C HIS A 549 -24.19 -21.12 20.22
N SER A 550 -25.36 -20.49 20.37
CA SER A 550 -26.19 -20.03 19.25
C SER A 550 -25.50 -19.00 18.35
N ILE A 551 -24.53 -18.22 18.86
CA ILE A 551 -23.81 -17.22 18.05
C ILE A 551 -22.57 -17.79 17.35
N TRP A 552 -22.19 -19.04 17.57
CA TRP A 552 -20.98 -19.62 16.97
C TRP A 552 -21.14 -20.00 15.48
N PRO A 553 -20.04 -20.09 14.70
CA PRO A 553 -20.10 -20.53 13.30
C PRO A 553 -20.70 -21.93 13.17
N SER A 554 -21.39 -22.19 12.05
CA SER A 554 -22.07 -23.48 11.80
C SER A 554 -21.11 -24.66 11.82
N ALA A 555 -19.89 -24.51 11.28
CA ALA A 555 -18.86 -25.55 11.30
C ALA A 555 -18.51 -25.98 12.73
N PHE A 556 -18.32 -25.02 13.64
CA PHE A 556 -18.07 -25.33 15.06
C PHE A 556 -19.28 -26.02 15.71
N LYS A 557 -20.50 -25.53 15.45
CA LYS A 557 -21.72 -26.15 15.97
C LYS A 557 -21.86 -27.61 15.53
N GLN A 558 -21.60 -27.89 14.25
CA GLN A 558 -21.62 -29.24 13.71
C GLN A 558 -20.53 -30.13 14.33
N ALA A 559 -19.32 -29.60 14.55
CA ALA A 559 -18.24 -30.33 15.21
C ALA A 559 -18.61 -30.71 16.66
N VAL A 560 -19.14 -29.76 17.44
CA VAL A 560 -19.62 -30.00 18.80
C VAL A 560 -20.79 -30.99 18.80
N GLN A 561 -21.76 -30.81 17.92
CA GLN A 561 -22.90 -31.72 17.80
C GLN A 561 -22.44 -33.15 17.47
N THR A 562 -21.49 -33.31 16.55
CA THR A 562 -20.92 -34.61 16.17
C THR A 562 -20.21 -35.25 17.35
N LEU A 563 -19.40 -34.48 18.07
CA LEU A 563 -18.71 -34.93 19.28
C LEU A 563 -19.72 -35.44 20.33
N LEU A 564 -20.74 -34.66 20.64
CA LEU A 564 -21.76 -35.00 21.63
C LEU A 564 -22.63 -36.20 21.22
N LEU A 565 -23.01 -36.29 19.93
CA LEU A 565 -23.75 -37.44 19.41
C LEU A 565 -22.90 -38.72 19.44
N SER A 566 -21.61 -38.63 19.13
CA SER A 566 -20.70 -39.78 19.23
C SER A 566 -20.62 -40.30 20.66
N ALA A 567 -20.51 -39.39 21.63
CA ALA A 567 -20.45 -39.74 23.04
C ALA A 567 -21.76 -40.36 23.54
N HIS A 568 -22.90 -39.80 23.12
CA HIS A 568 -24.21 -40.35 23.46
C HIS A 568 -24.42 -41.76 22.90
N ARG A 569 -23.96 -42.03 21.66
CA ARG A 569 -24.04 -43.36 21.06
C ARG A 569 -23.19 -44.38 21.83
N LEU A 570 -21.96 -44.02 22.20
CA LEU A 570 -21.07 -44.87 22.99
C LEU A 570 -21.62 -45.14 24.39
N ALA A 571 -22.19 -44.13 25.06
CA ALA A 571 -22.83 -44.30 26.36
C ALA A 571 -24.05 -45.24 26.31
N ARG A 572 -24.88 -45.16 25.24
CA ARG A 572 -26.01 -46.09 25.05
C ARG A 572 -25.54 -47.51 24.76
N GLN A 573 -24.47 -47.67 23.99
CA GLN A 573 -23.88 -48.99 23.76
C GLN A 573 -23.37 -49.60 25.07
N ALA A 574 -22.66 -48.83 25.89
CA ALA A 574 -22.21 -49.29 27.21
C ALA A 574 -23.39 -49.69 28.13
N GLY A 575 -24.47 -48.90 28.15
CA GLY A 575 -25.66 -49.19 28.96
C GLY A 575 -26.46 -50.41 28.47
N SER A 576 -26.51 -50.65 27.15
CA SER A 576 -27.22 -51.80 26.57
C SER A 576 -26.60 -53.15 26.94
N TRP A 577 -25.29 -53.20 27.19
CA TRP A 577 -24.61 -54.43 27.59
C TRP A 577 -24.86 -54.78 29.07
N ALA A 578 -25.15 -53.78 29.90
CA ALA A 578 -25.44 -53.99 31.32
C ALA A 578 -26.90 -54.43 31.58
N GLY A 579 -27.86 -54.07 30.71
CA GLY A 579 -29.30 -54.28 30.95
C GLY A 579 -29.93 -55.55 30.36
N GLY A 580 -29.22 -56.33 29.53
CA GLY A 580 -29.81 -57.40 28.71
C GLY A 580 -29.95 -58.80 29.34
N SER A 581 -29.70 -59.00 30.64
CA SER A 581 -29.62 -60.34 31.26
C SER A 581 -30.76 -60.67 32.24
N SER A 582 -32.00 -60.27 31.98
CA SER A 582 -33.15 -60.54 32.87
C SER A 582 -34.32 -61.33 32.25
N SER A 583 -34.16 -62.01 31.11
CA SER A 583 -35.18 -62.99 30.67
C SER A 583 -34.91 -64.37 31.28
N GLY A 584 -35.81 -64.84 32.14
CA GLY A 584 -35.68 -66.01 33.00
C GLY A 584 -35.37 -67.32 32.27
N SER A 585 -34.12 -67.76 32.38
CA SER A 585 -33.67 -69.09 32.01
C SER A 585 -33.09 -69.75 33.26
N SER A 586 -33.69 -70.87 33.65
CA SER A 586 -33.42 -71.72 34.83
C SER A 586 -31.99 -71.65 35.38
N GLY A 587 -31.90 -71.37 36.68
CA GLY A 587 -30.71 -70.96 37.46
C GLY A 587 -29.52 -71.90 37.57
N PHE A 588 -29.36 -72.90 36.69
CA PHE A 588 -28.17 -73.77 36.68
C PHE A 588 -27.28 -73.58 35.44
N GLU A 589 -27.83 -73.18 34.30
CA GLU A 589 -27.02 -72.91 33.10
C GLU A 589 -26.46 -71.48 33.06
N GLN A 590 -27.11 -70.54 33.74
CA GLN A 590 -26.72 -69.12 33.71
C GLN A 590 -25.41 -68.88 34.48
N ALA A 591 -25.14 -69.63 35.56
CA ALA A 591 -23.86 -69.56 36.28
C ALA A 591 -22.68 -70.07 35.42
N SER A 592 -22.89 -71.11 34.62
CA SER A 592 -21.86 -71.66 33.72
C SER A 592 -21.60 -70.77 32.50
N ARG A 593 -22.64 -70.10 31.98
CA ARG A 593 -22.51 -69.12 30.90
C ARG A 593 -21.92 -67.79 31.40
N ALA A 594 -22.28 -67.33 32.60
CA ALA A 594 -21.68 -66.14 33.22
C ALA A 594 -20.19 -66.36 33.53
N ALA A 595 -19.82 -67.53 34.07
CA ALA A 595 -18.41 -67.86 34.30
C ALA A 595 -17.60 -68.01 33.00
N ARG A 596 -18.21 -68.56 31.93
CA ARG A 596 -17.58 -68.64 30.61
C ARG A 596 -17.51 -67.28 29.90
N ALA A 597 -18.53 -66.43 30.04
CA ALA A 597 -18.55 -65.08 29.52
C ALA A 597 -17.57 -64.17 30.26
N ALA A 598 -17.46 -64.27 31.59
CA ALA A 598 -16.45 -63.56 32.38
C ALA A 598 -15.02 -64.01 32.02
N ARG A 599 -14.80 -65.31 31.79
CA ARG A 599 -13.49 -65.81 31.30
C ARG A 599 -13.21 -65.42 29.84
N ARG A 600 -14.22 -65.27 28.99
CA ARG A 600 -14.06 -64.76 27.61
C ARG A 600 -13.80 -63.25 27.59
N ALA A 601 -14.50 -62.47 28.41
CA ALA A 601 -14.27 -61.04 28.59
C ALA A 601 -12.87 -60.78 29.15
N ALA A 602 -12.46 -61.51 30.20
CA ALA A 602 -11.11 -61.40 30.75
C ALA A 602 -10.01 -61.83 29.76
N ARG A 603 -10.28 -62.77 28.84
CA ARG A 603 -9.35 -63.16 27.76
C ARG A 603 -9.33 -62.19 26.58
N LEU A 604 -10.42 -61.46 26.34
CA LEU A 604 -10.47 -60.40 25.33
C LEU A 604 -9.81 -59.10 25.86
N ASP A 605 -9.98 -58.78 27.13
CA ASP A 605 -9.29 -57.63 27.77
C ASP A 605 -7.77 -57.86 27.90
N SER A 606 -7.33 -59.09 28.15
CA SER A 606 -5.90 -59.41 28.21
C SER A 606 -5.25 -59.60 26.84
N GLY A 607 -6.04 -59.83 25.78
CA GLY A 607 -5.56 -59.97 24.39
C GLY A 607 -5.63 -58.69 23.54
N ALA A 608 -6.51 -57.74 23.88
CA ALA A 608 -6.71 -56.49 23.13
C ALA A 608 -5.84 -55.32 23.63
N ALA A 609 -5.15 -55.46 24.77
CA ALA A 609 -4.27 -54.42 25.31
C ALA A 609 -3.01 -54.15 24.45
N ALA A 610 -2.69 -55.02 23.48
CA ALA A 610 -1.50 -54.89 22.63
C ALA A 610 -1.78 -54.38 21.20
N ALA A 611 -3.05 -54.25 20.79
CA ALA A 611 -3.42 -53.78 19.45
C ALA A 611 -4.31 -52.54 19.53
N GLY A 612 -3.70 -51.41 19.89
CA GLY A 612 -4.17 -50.06 19.56
C GLY A 612 -5.65 -49.78 19.83
N SER A 613 -6.09 -49.86 21.10
CA SER A 613 -7.37 -49.22 21.47
C SER A 613 -7.21 -47.72 21.28
N SER A 614 -7.55 -47.23 20.08
CA SER A 614 -7.68 -45.81 19.82
C SER A 614 -8.70 -45.29 20.83
N ALA A 615 -8.23 -44.54 21.84
CA ALA A 615 -9.08 -43.89 22.80
C ALA A 615 -10.02 -42.96 22.01
N THR A 616 -11.24 -43.44 21.73
CA THR A 616 -12.20 -42.65 20.98
C THR A 616 -12.62 -41.47 21.85
N LEU A 617 -12.51 -40.24 21.34
CA LEU A 617 -12.87 -39.04 22.08
C LEU A 617 -14.28 -39.13 22.70
N GLY A 618 -15.21 -39.85 22.06
CA GLY A 618 -16.56 -40.04 22.56
C GLY A 618 -16.71 -40.92 23.82
N SER A 619 -15.66 -41.61 24.30
CA SER A 619 -15.72 -42.32 25.60
C SER A 619 -15.46 -41.41 26.79
N LEU A 620 -15.04 -40.16 26.56
CA LEU A 620 -14.78 -39.20 27.63
C LEU A 620 -16.07 -38.75 28.33
N PRO A 621 -16.03 -38.46 29.64
CA PRO A 621 -17.10 -37.77 30.35
C PRO A 621 -17.56 -36.50 29.63
N ILE A 622 -18.85 -36.22 29.70
CA ILE A 622 -19.47 -35.07 29.01
C ILE A 622 -18.82 -33.74 29.41
N GLU A 623 -18.40 -33.60 30.66
CA GLU A 623 -17.71 -32.42 31.18
C GLU A 623 -16.36 -32.19 30.47
N LEU A 624 -15.59 -33.24 30.23
CA LEU A 624 -14.32 -33.16 29.49
C LEU A 624 -14.57 -32.84 28.01
N LEU A 625 -15.62 -33.39 27.41
CA LEU A 625 -16.01 -33.06 26.03
C LEU A 625 -16.37 -31.58 25.89
N LEU A 626 -17.08 -31.02 26.87
CA LEU A 626 -17.40 -29.60 26.90
C LEU A 626 -16.15 -28.74 27.10
N GLN A 627 -15.18 -29.16 27.93
CA GLN A 627 -13.89 -28.47 28.06
C GLN A 627 -13.06 -28.54 26.76
N ILE A 628 -13.08 -29.67 26.06
CA ILE A 628 -12.44 -29.81 24.75
C ILE A 628 -13.11 -28.87 23.76
N ALA A 629 -14.44 -28.83 23.72
CA ALA A 629 -15.20 -27.91 22.87
C ALA A 629 -14.87 -26.44 23.19
N GLU A 630 -14.77 -26.07 24.47
CA GLU A 630 -14.41 -24.73 24.91
C GLU A 630 -13.02 -24.32 24.43
N ARG A 631 -12.02 -25.19 24.56
CA ARG A 631 -10.65 -24.94 24.08
C ARG A 631 -10.57 -24.91 22.55
N ALA A 632 -11.25 -25.84 21.89
CA ALA A 632 -11.28 -25.95 20.43
C ALA A 632 -12.03 -24.79 19.78
N ALA A 633 -12.86 -24.06 20.53
CA ALA A 633 -13.56 -22.90 20.04
C ALA A 633 -12.60 -21.78 19.58
N PHE A 634 -11.36 -21.73 20.08
CA PHE A 634 -10.39 -20.70 19.72
C PHE A 634 -9.23 -21.27 18.87
N PRO A 635 -8.74 -20.53 17.86
CA PRO A 635 -9.26 -19.24 17.39
C PRO A 635 -10.60 -19.38 16.66
N VAL A 636 -11.57 -18.51 16.97
CA VAL A 636 -12.90 -18.45 16.33
C VAL A 636 -12.78 -18.27 14.82
N SER A 637 -11.75 -17.55 14.38
CA SER A 637 -11.49 -17.31 12.96
C SER A 637 -11.14 -18.56 12.13
N THR A 638 -10.83 -19.70 12.75
CA THR A 638 -10.64 -20.98 12.01
C THR A 638 -11.98 -21.62 11.63
N TRP A 639 -13.02 -21.35 12.42
CA TRP A 639 -14.39 -21.85 12.24
C TRP A 639 -15.26 -20.97 11.35
N MET A 640 -14.87 -19.70 11.17
CA MET A 640 -15.40 -18.78 10.15
C MET A 640 -14.73 -19.05 8.82
#